data_AF-A0A7G9YEI1-F1
#
_entry.id   AF-A0A7G9YEI1-F1
#
_cell.length_a   1.000
_cell.length_b   1.000
_cell.length_c   1.000
_cell.angle_alpha   90.00
_cell.angle_beta   90.00
_cell.angle_gamma   90.00
#
_symmetry.space_group_name_H-M   'P 1'
#
loop_
_entity.id
_entity.type
_entity.pdbx_description
1 polymer ?
#
loop_
_entity_poly.entity_id
_entity_poly.type
_entity_poly.pdbx_seq_one_letter_code
_entity_poly.pdbx_strand_id
1 'polypeptide(L)'
;MSGYSLIHPLITKDDKDFSKEIRLRKKDYIEMKFSTDEVEKYLNQGYEIKSRFKNGKSLLHKEKSIGDRFEDEIWILFKDIGFTELNKGKLRIDVTPHDAKRKKTKQIDVFAKSGKDVFVIECKAKETLGPKTLAKDIAEIKDLKNRIKKAIREYYEQNDIRITFLICTTNIVVSENDEADAKGADITIWKDDDIRYFTNLSKIIGFSAKYQLFAKLYSGDEIPEFIQSVPAIKGTMGGKSYYNFMIEPEKLLKIAYVHHRSPIKKDKDMDENAYQRMLNKGKLKQVDEFIVKDGFFANNIIVNFTKDVEFEPIPRSGDEKMSLGYLKIPNYYASAWIIDGQHRLYGFSNNEKRFSNTVPVLAFERLKEGEQGRLFIEINKNQKSVESNLLWDLYGDIFENSSDTKEIRLWTISAIAKNLNHQKNAFQGKIFIPSINEKSNIPITMSTICEGLKRNNIIGKDCLFMDDDSKTVNFATKRIETFFDIVSESFPDDWNKGENGFLCSNTGFFVFILILKEIISYLNYKDSKIMRQKGVKNFEIGCRGLIEPVIDYLKNLDDADRDKLRRGSTNIVQQKETAKLLMKEINKKYPDFAASKLKMEESEIEHDTNLIEETELALRNLIKSKLKERYGDGWWRQGVPGGVKDDINKRIQEEIKTVPWRREALGSNMDIKLDFSDIGHLWEIIKYGKNWDAFESTFGNKEIVKTHLDGFRKHRNALQHFREHTDEVIEKIGYDSVLWLRKCLMMN
;
A
#
# COMPACT_ATOMS: atom_id res chain seq x y z
N MET A 1 -6.90 33.99 -54.53
CA MET A 1 -6.11 33.65 -53.32
C MET A 1 -7.08 33.02 -52.34
N SER A 2 -6.98 31.70 -52.15
CA SER A 2 -7.94 30.87 -51.41
C SER A 2 -8.19 31.39 -49.99
N GLY A 3 -9.46 31.56 -49.64
CA GLY A 3 -9.91 31.96 -48.32
C GLY A 3 -9.70 30.85 -47.30
N TYR A 4 -8.47 30.70 -46.80
CA TYR A 4 -8.14 29.72 -45.78
C TYR A 4 -8.89 30.02 -44.47
N SER A 5 -9.48 28.97 -43.89
CA SER A 5 -9.86 28.85 -42.49
C SER A 5 -8.76 29.42 -41.59
N LEU A 6 -9.08 30.48 -40.83
CA LEU A 6 -8.09 31.17 -39.99
C LEU A 6 -8.07 30.49 -38.61
N ILE A 7 -7.10 29.60 -38.40
CA ILE A 7 -6.77 28.99 -37.09
C ILE A 7 -5.40 29.54 -36.66
N HIS A 8 -5.41 30.54 -35.76
CA HIS A 8 -4.19 31.23 -35.34
C HIS A 8 -4.42 31.95 -33.99
N PRO A 9 -3.39 32.14 -33.15
CA PRO A 9 -2.00 31.68 -33.29
C PRO A 9 -1.78 30.26 -32.77
N LEU A 10 -0.98 29.48 -33.49
CA LEU A 10 -0.45 28.18 -33.07
C LEU A 10 1.04 28.29 -32.76
N ILE A 11 1.57 27.34 -31.99
CA ILE A 11 2.98 27.24 -31.62
C ILE A 11 3.38 25.78 -31.39
N THR A 12 4.59 25.45 -31.79
CA THR A 12 5.21 24.12 -31.65
C THR A 12 6.48 24.19 -30.83
N LYS A 13 6.99 23.04 -30.40
CA LYS A 13 8.26 22.94 -29.65
C LYS A 13 9.47 23.52 -30.40
N ASP A 14 9.41 23.57 -31.73
CA ASP A 14 10.51 24.00 -32.59
C ASP A 14 10.50 25.53 -32.82
N ASP A 15 9.44 26.22 -32.38
CA ASP A 15 9.35 27.67 -32.46
C ASP A 15 10.23 28.37 -31.40
N LYS A 16 10.94 29.42 -31.83
CA LYS A 16 11.81 30.23 -30.95
C LYS A 16 11.09 30.78 -29.72
N ASP A 17 9.80 31.07 -29.85
CA ASP A 17 8.98 31.64 -28.78
C ASP A 17 8.39 30.58 -27.82
N PHE A 18 8.53 29.28 -28.08
CA PHE A 18 7.86 28.24 -27.29
C PHE A 18 8.28 28.25 -25.82
N SER A 19 9.59 28.35 -25.57
CA SER A 19 10.14 28.48 -24.22
C SER A 19 9.67 29.76 -23.51
N LYS A 20 9.42 30.84 -24.26
CA LYS A 20 8.88 32.09 -23.73
C LYS A 20 7.42 31.94 -23.34
N GLU A 21 6.62 31.28 -24.17
CA GLU A 21 5.21 30.98 -23.89
C GLU A 21 5.07 30.16 -22.61
N ILE A 22 5.86 29.08 -22.44
CA ILE A 22 5.87 28.27 -21.21
C ILE A 22 6.15 29.14 -19.98
N ARG A 23 7.16 30.03 -20.05
CA ARG A 23 7.52 30.91 -18.93
C ARG A 23 6.42 31.92 -18.60
N LEU A 24 5.66 32.38 -19.59
CA LEU A 24 4.54 33.30 -19.38
C LEU A 24 3.36 32.59 -18.70
N ARG A 25 3.05 31.37 -19.13
CA ARG A 25 1.93 30.58 -18.59
C ARG A 25 2.19 30.09 -17.17
N LYS A 26 3.44 29.77 -16.83
CA LYS A 26 3.85 29.37 -15.46
C LYS A 26 3.80 30.48 -14.40
N LYS A 27 3.64 31.75 -14.79
CA LYS A 27 3.54 32.86 -13.83
C LYS A 27 2.09 33.03 -13.38
N ASP A 28 1.88 33.32 -12.11
CA ASP A 28 0.55 33.67 -11.59
C ASP A 28 0.11 35.10 -11.92
N TYR A 29 0.97 35.87 -12.58
CA TYR A 29 0.76 37.26 -12.92
C TYR A 29 1.15 37.55 -14.37
N ILE A 30 0.55 38.59 -14.93
CA ILE A 30 0.86 39.17 -16.24
C ILE A 30 1.83 40.32 -16.02
N GLU A 31 2.87 40.43 -16.85
CA GLU A 31 3.81 41.56 -16.82
C GLU A 31 3.74 42.34 -18.13
N MET A 32 3.64 43.67 -18.04
CA MET A 32 3.68 44.55 -19.19
C MET A 32 4.52 45.80 -18.91
N LYS A 33 5.17 46.32 -19.96
CA LYS A 33 5.96 47.55 -19.88
C LYS A 33 5.16 48.70 -20.47
N PHE A 34 5.00 49.77 -19.71
CA PHE A 34 4.29 50.98 -20.12
C PHE A 34 5.18 52.21 -20.04
N SER A 35 4.92 53.23 -20.86
CA SER A 35 5.56 54.54 -20.71
C SER A 35 5.03 55.24 -19.45
N THR A 36 5.79 56.21 -18.91
CA THR A 36 5.39 56.97 -17.70
C THR A 36 3.96 57.50 -17.77
N ASP A 37 3.54 58.01 -18.93
CA ASP A 37 2.22 58.64 -19.13
C ASP A 37 1.06 57.63 -19.10
N GLU A 38 1.34 56.35 -19.34
CA GLU A 38 0.33 55.28 -19.33
C GLU A 38 0.21 54.59 -17.97
N VAL A 39 1.19 54.75 -17.07
CA VAL A 39 1.28 53.99 -15.81
C VAL A 39 0.01 54.15 -14.96
N GLU A 40 -0.47 55.39 -14.79
CA GLU A 40 -1.62 55.69 -13.93
C GLU A 40 -2.92 55.03 -14.43
N LYS A 41 -3.11 54.97 -15.75
CA LYS A 41 -4.25 54.27 -16.38
C LYS A 41 -4.27 52.79 -16.02
N TYR A 42 -3.11 52.11 -16.01
CA TYR A 42 -3.03 50.68 -15.72
C TYR A 42 -3.06 50.38 -14.22
N LEU A 43 -2.56 51.29 -13.37
CA LEU A 43 -2.76 51.21 -11.92
C LEU A 43 -4.26 51.15 -11.58
N ASN A 44 -5.08 51.99 -12.22
CA ASN A 44 -6.54 51.98 -12.05
C ASN A 44 -7.23 50.70 -12.56
N GLN A 45 -6.54 49.87 -13.35
CA GLN A 45 -7.03 48.56 -13.82
C GLN A 45 -6.55 47.40 -12.95
N GLY A 46 -5.95 47.69 -11.79
CA GLY A 46 -5.45 46.71 -10.83
C GLY A 46 -4.06 46.17 -11.17
N TYR A 47 -3.25 46.90 -11.95
CA TYR A 47 -1.83 46.59 -12.08
C TYR A 47 -1.04 47.28 -10.95
N GLU A 48 0.11 46.72 -10.58
CA GLU A 48 1.04 47.30 -9.62
C GLU A 48 2.41 47.48 -10.26
N ILE A 49 3.19 48.45 -9.77
CA ILE A 49 4.53 48.73 -10.31
C ILE A 49 5.53 47.73 -9.72
N LYS A 50 6.15 46.93 -10.60
CA LYS A 50 7.23 46.01 -10.24
C LYS A 50 8.61 46.68 -10.29
N SER A 51 8.88 47.50 -11.30
CA SER A 51 10.16 48.22 -11.43
C SER A 51 10.06 49.43 -12.34
N ARG A 52 10.81 50.50 -12.05
CA ARG A 52 10.95 51.67 -12.93
C ARG A 52 12.32 51.65 -13.62
N PHE A 53 12.35 51.93 -14.92
CA PHE A 53 13.57 51.93 -15.73
C PHE A 53 14.04 53.36 -16.01
N LYS A 54 15.36 53.54 -16.16
CA LYS A 54 16.00 54.84 -16.48
C LYS A 54 15.55 55.44 -17.82
N ASN A 55 14.94 54.65 -18.70
CA ASN A 55 14.45 55.08 -20.01
C ASN A 55 12.99 55.57 -20.00
N GLY A 56 12.43 55.92 -18.84
CA GLY A 56 11.06 56.43 -18.72
C GLY A 56 9.97 55.38 -18.94
N LYS A 57 10.30 54.09 -18.78
CA LYS A 57 9.31 52.99 -18.80
C LYS A 57 9.19 52.36 -17.41
N SER A 58 8.01 51.85 -17.09
CA SER A 58 7.75 51.06 -15.88
C SER A 58 7.28 49.66 -16.24
N LEU A 59 7.80 48.65 -15.55
CA LEU A 59 7.27 47.28 -15.58
C LEU A 59 6.14 47.20 -14.55
N LEU A 60 4.95 46.89 -15.03
CA LEU A 60 3.77 46.67 -14.21
C LEU A 60 3.40 45.19 -14.22
N HIS A 61 2.84 44.70 -13.12
CA HIS A 61 2.30 43.35 -13.01
C HIS A 61 0.84 43.34 -12.55
N LYS A 62 0.09 42.27 -12.85
CA LYS A 62 -1.28 42.05 -12.33
C LYS A 62 -1.51 40.56 -12.16
N GLU A 63 -2.10 40.15 -11.04
CA GLU A 63 -2.47 38.75 -10.82
C GLU A 63 -3.47 38.29 -11.89
N LYS A 64 -3.25 37.08 -12.40
CA LYS A 64 -4.15 36.43 -13.34
C LYS A 64 -5.44 36.07 -12.62
N SER A 65 -6.57 36.17 -13.33
CA SER A 65 -7.83 35.63 -12.80
C SER A 65 -7.71 34.11 -12.60
N ILE A 66 -8.54 33.53 -11.74
CA ILE A 66 -8.59 32.07 -11.59
C ILE A 66 -8.85 31.35 -12.93
N GLY A 67 -9.65 31.96 -13.82
CA GLY A 67 -9.88 31.46 -15.17
C GLY A 67 -8.61 31.44 -16.01
N ASP A 68 -7.90 32.57 -16.11
CA ASP A 68 -6.66 32.65 -16.90
C ASP A 68 -5.57 31.70 -16.36
N ARG A 69 -5.44 31.56 -15.03
CA ARG A 69 -4.50 30.60 -14.42
C ARG A 69 -4.88 29.16 -14.76
N PHE A 70 -6.16 28.85 -14.75
CA PHE A 70 -6.65 27.51 -15.05
C PHE A 70 -6.47 27.15 -16.54
N GLU A 71 -6.71 28.10 -17.45
CA GLU A 71 -6.38 27.92 -18.87
C GLU A 71 -4.89 27.60 -19.07
N ASP A 72 -4.01 28.32 -18.36
CA ASP A 72 -2.57 28.08 -18.40
C ASP A 72 -2.16 26.73 -17.82
N GLU A 73 -2.81 26.29 -16.74
CA GLU A 73 -2.61 24.96 -16.15
C GLU A 73 -2.95 23.86 -17.15
N ILE A 74 -4.13 23.93 -17.78
CA ILE A 74 -4.56 22.95 -18.79
C ILE A 74 -3.65 22.98 -20.02
N TRP A 75 -3.21 24.16 -20.45
CA TRP A 75 -2.24 24.28 -21.54
C TRP A 75 -0.92 23.58 -21.20
N ILE A 76 -0.38 23.80 -19.99
CA ILE A 76 0.84 23.17 -19.51
C ILE A 76 0.66 21.65 -19.40
N LEU A 77 -0.50 21.19 -18.93
CA LEU A 77 -0.83 19.78 -18.86
C LEU A 77 -0.76 19.12 -20.23
N PHE A 78 -1.43 19.68 -21.25
CA PHE A 78 -1.40 19.13 -22.62
C PHE A 78 0.01 19.16 -23.23
N LYS A 79 0.80 20.18 -22.90
CA LYS A 79 2.23 20.24 -23.27
C LYS A 79 3.05 19.12 -22.59
N ASP A 80 2.82 18.87 -21.31
CA ASP A 80 3.57 17.90 -20.51
C ASP A 80 3.21 16.43 -20.84
N ILE A 81 1.95 16.15 -21.17
CA ILE A 81 1.51 14.81 -21.63
C ILE A 81 1.91 14.53 -23.09
N GLY A 82 2.38 15.53 -23.82
CA GLY A 82 3.12 15.35 -25.07
C GLY A 82 2.41 15.75 -26.37
N PHE A 83 1.51 16.73 -26.30
CA PHE A 83 1.02 17.40 -27.51
C PHE A 83 2.10 18.29 -28.13
N THR A 84 2.19 18.28 -29.46
CA THR A 84 3.32 18.87 -30.19
C THR A 84 3.04 20.26 -30.74
N GLU A 85 1.76 20.61 -30.90
CA GLU A 85 1.30 21.90 -31.37
C GLU A 85 0.15 22.40 -30.48
N LEU A 86 0.25 23.63 -30.02
CA LEU A 86 -0.70 24.24 -29.08
C LEU A 86 -1.09 25.66 -29.52
N ASN A 87 -2.12 26.28 -28.94
CA ASN A 87 -2.37 27.71 -29.16
C ASN A 87 -1.31 28.60 -28.50
N LYS A 88 -0.91 29.68 -29.20
CA LYS A 88 -0.13 30.79 -28.64
C LYS A 88 -1.06 31.96 -28.34
N GLY A 89 -1.04 32.45 -27.11
CA GLY A 89 -2.02 33.44 -26.65
C GLY A 89 -3.48 33.00 -26.91
N LYS A 90 -4.32 33.95 -27.32
CA LYS A 90 -5.76 33.73 -27.56
C LYS A 90 -6.02 33.31 -29.00
N LEU A 91 -6.14 32.00 -29.23
CA LEU A 91 -6.46 31.44 -30.54
C LEU A 91 -7.93 31.66 -30.89
N ARG A 92 -8.18 31.98 -32.16
CA ARG A 92 -9.52 32.08 -32.72
C ARG A 92 -9.65 31.18 -33.93
N ILE A 93 -10.81 30.54 -34.04
CA ILE A 93 -11.21 29.72 -35.18
C ILE A 93 -12.33 30.45 -35.92
N ASP A 94 -12.22 30.51 -37.24
CA ASP A 94 -13.29 30.99 -38.10
C ASP A 94 -14.46 29.98 -38.12
N VAL A 95 -15.63 30.43 -37.70
CA VAL A 95 -16.87 29.65 -37.65
C VAL A 95 -17.99 30.35 -38.44
N THR A 96 -17.61 31.17 -39.41
CA THR A 96 -18.54 31.93 -40.26
C THR A 96 -19.42 30.96 -41.05
N PRO A 97 -20.76 31.05 -40.94
CA PRO A 97 -21.66 30.31 -41.82
C PRO A 97 -21.43 30.68 -43.29
N HIS A 98 -21.64 29.74 -44.21
CA HIS A 98 -21.40 29.94 -45.64
C HIS A 98 -22.12 31.19 -46.21
N ASP A 99 -23.34 31.46 -45.74
CA ASP A 99 -24.16 32.56 -46.26
C ASP A 99 -24.10 33.84 -45.38
N ALA A 100 -23.20 33.86 -44.39
CA ALA A 100 -23.09 34.99 -43.47
C ALA A 100 -22.26 36.13 -44.07
N LYS A 101 -22.85 37.33 -44.13
CA LYS A 101 -22.17 38.57 -44.53
C LYS A 101 -21.13 39.07 -43.51
N ARG A 102 -21.18 38.58 -42.27
CA ARG A 102 -20.28 39.00 -41.18
C ARG A 102 -19.45 37.81 -40.71
N LYS A 103 -18.13 38.03 -40.64
CA LYS A 103 -17.17 37.07 -40.10
C LYS A 103 -17.49 36.78 -38.63
N LYS A 104 -17.64 35.49 -38.29
CA LYS A 104 -17.84 35.03 -36.91
C LYS A 104 -16.65 34.15 -36.52
N THR A 105 -15.99 34.50 -35.42
CA THR A 105 -14.87 33.72 -34.88
C THR A 105 -15.20 33.27 -33.47
N LYS A 106 -14.79 32.05 -33.11
CA LYS A 106 -14.85 31.54 -31.74
C LYS A 106 -13.44 31.51 -31.16
N GLN A 107 -13.26 32.09 -29.98
CA GLN A 107 -12.04 31.93 -29.21
C GLN A 107 -12.04 30.55 -28.57
N ILE A 108 -10.90 29.86 -28.60
CA ILE A 108 -10.68 28.58 -27.93
C ILE A 108 -9.64 28.81 -26.84
N ASP A 109 -9.96 28.37 -25.62
CA ASP A 109 -9.10 28.59 -24.45
C ASP A 109 -7.80 27.79 -24.57
N VAL A 110 -7.92 26.49 -24.82
CA VAL A 110 -6.78 25.61 -25.13
C VAL A 110 -7.05 24.79 -26.39
N PHE A 111 -6.12 24.89 -27.33
CA PHE A 111 -6.06 24.06 -28.53
C PHE A 111 -4.80 23.22 -28.44
N ALA A 112 -4.90 21.90 -28.67
CA ALA A 112 -3.76 21.01 -28.66
C ALA A 112 -3.86 19.95 -29.77
N LYS A 113 -2.77 19.73 -30.51
CA LYS A 113 -2.67 18.71 -31.57
C LYS A 113 -1.45 17.80 -31.38
N SER A 114 -1.66 16.50 -31.59
CA SER A 114 -0.61 15.47 -31.66
C SER A 114 -0.97 14.47 -32.76
N GLY A 115 -0.18 14.39 -33.82
CA GLY A 115 -0.51 13.53 -34.97
C GLY A 115 -1.86 13.93 -35.58
N LYS A 116 -2.81 12.98 -35.63
CA LYS A 116 -4.17 13.16 -36.14
C LYS A 116 -5.21 13.48 -35.07
N ASP A 117 -4.80 13.63 -33.82
CA ASP A 117 -5.69 13.92 -32.70
C ASP A 117 -5.62 15.41 -32.33
N VAL A 118 -6.77 16.08 -32.37
CA VAL A 118 -6.95 17.49 -32.02
C VAL A 118 -7.93 17.62 -30.86
N PHE A 119 -7.54 18.41 -29.87
CA PHE A 119 -8.35 18.74 -28.71
C PHE A 119 -8.73 20.22 -28.74
N VAL A 120 -10.03 20.46 -28.62
CA VAL A 120 -10.63 21.79 -28.50
C VAL A 120 -11.21 21.89 -27.09
N ILE A 121 -10.59 22.71 -26.26
CA ILE A 121 -10.82 22.69 -24.82
C ILE A 121 -11.34 24.05 -24.35
N GLU A 122 -12.44 24.01 -23.59
CA GLU A 122 -13.02 25.15 -22.89
C GLU A 122 -12.79 24.99 -21.38
N CYS A 123 -12.38 26.06 -20.71
CA CYS A 123 -12.02 26.04 -19.30
C CYS A 123 -13.04 26.82 -18.48
N LYS A 124 -13.53 26.24 -17.38
CA LYS A 124 -14.44 26.91 -16.43
C LYS A 124 -13.90 26.80 -15.02
N ALA A 125 -13.79 27.93 -14.33
CA ALA A 125 -13.27 27.97 -12.97
C ALA A 125 -14.20 28.70 -12.00
N LYS A 126 -14.03 28.43 -10.71
CA LYS A 126 -14.53 29.22 -9.57
C LYS A 126 -13.40 29.39 -8.55
N GLU A 127 -13.47 30.48 -7.77
CA GLU A 127 -12.53 30.73 -6.66
C GLU A 127 -12.71 29.69 -5.54
N THR A 128 -13.95 29.28 -5.28
CA THR A 128 -14.29 28.30 -4.24
C THR A 128 -15.19 27.21 -4.79
N LEU A 129 -15.02 25.99 -4.28
CA LEU A 129 -15.79 24.83 -4.68
C LEU A 129 -17.29 25.11 -4.49
N GLY A 130 -18.07 24.91 -5.55
CA GLY A 130 -19.51 24.93 -5.46
C GLY A 130 -20.21 24.75 -6.80
N PRO A 131 -21.54 24.73 -6.83
CA PRO A 131 -22.30 24.46 -8.04
C PRO A 131 -22.12 25.57 -9.09
N LYS A 132 -22.11 25.17 -10.37
CA LYS A 132 -22.22 26.06 -11.54
C LYS A 132 -22.71 25.24 -12.74
N THR A 133 -23.76 25.73 -13.40
CA THR A 133 -24.28 25.07 -14.61
C THR A 133 -23.36 25.29 -15.80
N LEU A 134 -23.25 24.27 -16.65
CA LEU A 134 -22.50 24.29 -17.91
C LEU A 134 -23.42 24.34 -19.15
N ALA A 135 -24.74 24.39 -18.96
CA ALA A 135 -25.73 24.30 -20.04
C ALA A 135 -25.47 25.27 -21.21
N LYS A 136 -25.08 26.52 -20.91
CA LYS A 136 -24.76 27.52 -21.95
C LYS A 136 -23.50 27.15 -22.73
N ASP A 137 -22.46 26.68 -22.04
CA ASP A 137 -21.19 26.29 -22.65
C ASP A 137 -21.38 25.04 -23.54
N ILE A 138 -22.13 24.05 -23.04
CA ILE A 138 -22.50 22.83 -23.79
C ILE A 138 -23.29 23.18 -25.04
N ALA A 139 -24.31 24.05 -24.93
CA ALA A 139 -25.12 24.48 -26.06
C ALA A 139 -24.30 25.24 -27.11
N GLU A 140 -23.40 26.12 -26.68
CA GLU A 140 -22.52 26.86 -27.60
C GLU A 140 -21.57 25.92 -28.36
N ILE A 141 -20.91 25.00 -27.66
CA ILE A 141 -20.03 24.00 -28.30
C ILE A 141 -20.85 23.17 -29.28
N LYS A 142 -22.03 22.68 -28.90
CA LYS A 142 -22.91 21.88 -29.75
C LYS A 142 -23.29 22.61 -31.04
N ASP A 143 -23.63 23.90 -30.99
CA ASP A 143 -23.96 24.71 -32.17
C ASP A 143 -22.75 24.89 -33.11
N LEU A 144 -21.57 25.14 -32.54
CA LEU A 144 -20.36 25.45 -33.31
C LEU A 144 -19.54 24.23 -33.73
N LYS A 145 -19.79 23.06 -33.12
CA LYS A 145 -19.00 21.82 -33.23
C LYS A 145 -18.67 21.46 -34.68
N ASN A 146 -19.66 21.40 -35.56
CA ASN A 146 -19.47 20.99 -36.95
C ASN A 146 -18.67 22.02 -37.76
N ARG A 147 -18.84 23.32 -37.46
CA ARG A 147 -18.09 24.39 -38.13
C ARG A 147 -16.62 24.38 -37.70
N ILE A 148 -16.36 24.19 -36.41
CA ILE A 148 -15.01 24.02 -35.87
C ILE A 148 -14.34 22.79 -36.48
N LYS A 149 -15.04 21.64 -36.54
CA LYS A 149 -14.52 20.42 -37.16
C LYS A 149 -14.12 20.65 -38.62
N LYS A 150 -14.98 21.31 -39.39
CA LYS A 150 -14.72 21.66 -40.79
C LYS A 150 -13.50 22.57 -40.92
N ALA A 151 -13.46 23.66 -40.15
CA ALA A 151 -12.37 24.63 -40.18
C ALA A 151 -11.01 23.99 -39.86
N ILE A 152 -10.95 23.09 -38.88
CA ILE A 152 -9.74 22.34 -38.51
C ILE A 152 -9.29 21.42 -39.64
N ARG A 153 -10.21 20.62 -40.21
CA ARG A 153 -9.88 19.68 -41.29
C ARG A 153 -9.41 20.40 -42.56
N GLU A 154 -10.03 21.54 -42.88
CA GLU A 154 -9.60 22.40 -43.99
C GLU A 154 -8.22 23.02 -43.74
N TYR A 155 -7.95 23.48 -42.52
CA TYR A 155 -6.66 24.10 -42.16
C TYR A 155 -5.49 23.11 -42.29
N TYR A 156 -5.67 21.87 -41.84
CA TYR A 156 -4.64 20.82 -41.94
C TYR A 156 -4.71 20.02 -43.25
N GLU A 157 -5.68 20.30 -44.13
CA GLU A 157 -5.94 19.53 -45.36
C GLU A 157 -6.08 18.02 -45.11
N GLN A 158 -6.68 17.64 -43.98
CA GLN A 158 -6.81 16.26 -43.51
C GLN A 158 -8.22 15.97 -42.99
N ASN A 159 -8.97 15.13 -43.71
CA ASN A 159 -10.36 14.82 -43.38
C ASN A 159 -10.52 13.81 -42.23
N ASP A 160 -9.50 12.98 -41.98
CA ASP A 160 -9.50 11.90 -41.00
C ASP A 160 -8.94 12.33 -39.62
N ILE A 161 -8.64 13.62 -39.43
CA ILE A 161 -8.33 14.16 -38.11
C ILE A 161 -9.49 13.90 -37.15
N ARG A 162 -9.14 13.29 -36.01
CA ARG A 162 -10.01 13.10 -34.86
C ARG A 162 -10.03 14.38 -34.04
N ILE A 163 -11.23 14.90 -33.77
CA ILE A 163 -11.43 16.17 -33.07
C ILE A 163 -12.31 15.95 -31.85
N THR A 164 -11.72 16.09 -30.67
CA THR A 164 -12.36 15.88 -29.37
C THR A 164 -12.62 17.22 -28.68
N PHE A 165 -13.84 17.38 -28.19
CA PHE A 165 -14.28 18.56 -27.45
C PHE A 165 -14.29 18.25 -25.96
N LEU A 166 -13.61 19.10 -25.20
CA LEU A 166 -13.42 18.92 -23.76
C LEU A 166 -13.83 20.19 -23.01
N ILE A 167 -14.57 20.02 -21.92
CA ILE A 167 -14.77 21.09 -20.92
C ILE A 167 -13.96 20.69 -19.68
N CYS A 168 -12.94 21.46 -19.35
CA CYS A 168 -12.21 21.30 -18.09
C CYS A 168 -12.82 22.23 -17.04
N THR A 169 -13.00 21.73 -15.82
CA THR A 169 -13.51 22.52 -14.72
C THR A 169 -12.64 22.42 -13.48
N THR A 170 -12.48 23.53 -12.76
CA THR A 170 -11.90 23.52 -11.40
C THR A 170 -12.82 24.21 -10.41
N ASN A 171 -12.92 23.64 -9.20
CA ASN A 171 -13.78 24.12 -8.12
C ASN A 171 -15.27 24.20 -8.51
N ILE A 172 -15.72 23.35 -9.43
CA ILE A 172 -17.11 23.34 -9.90
C ILE A 172 -17.74 21.97 -9.62
N VAL A 173 -18.87 22.00 -8.91
CA VAL A 173 -19.77 20.84 -8.82
C VAL A 173 -20.72 20.88 -10.02
N VAL A 174 -20.51 19.96 -10.97
CA VAL A 174 -21.33 19.81 -12.18
C VAL A 174 -22.58 19.01 -11.85
N SER A 175 -23.73 19.39 -12.42
CA SER A 175 -24.99 18.67 -12.22
C SER A 175 -25.07 17.41 -13.08
N GLU A 176 -25.77 16.37 -12.64
CA GLU A 176 -26.01 15.14 -13.43
C GLU A 176 -26.67 15.45 -14.78
N ASN A 177 -27.53 16.47 -14.84
CA ASN A 177 -28.16 16.93 -16.09
C ASN A 177 -27.14 17.51 -17.07
N ASP A 178 -26.25 18.39 -16.60
CA ASP A 178 -25.19 18.95 -17.46
C ASP A 178 -24.24 17.85 -17.96
N GLU A 179 -23.94 16.84 -17.14
CA GLU A 179 -23.13 15.69 -17.55
C GLU A 179 -23.83 14.85 -18.63
N ALA A 180 -25.13 14.60 -18.46
CA ALA A 180 -25.93 13.88 -19.43
C ALA A 180 -26.02 14.65 -20.76
N ASP A 181 -26.23 15.97 -20.71
CA ASP A 181 -26.31 16.84 -21.88
C ASP A 181 -24.98 16.93 -22.63
N ALA A 182 -23.87 17.08 -21.91
CA ALA A 182 -22.53 17.06 -22.50
C ALA A 182 -22.23 15.73 -23.19
N LYS A 183 -22.55 14.61 -22.54
CA LYS A 183 -22.41 13.27 -23.13
C LYS A 183 -23.26 13.12 -24.39
N GLY A 184 -24.51 13.59 -24.37
CA GLY A 184 -25.40 13.60 -25.53
C GLY A 184 -24.91 14.47 -26.69
N ALA A 185 -24.09 15.49 -26.40
CA ALA A 185 -23.44 16.34 -27.39
C ALA A 185 -22.05 15.82 -27.84
N ASP A 186 -21.60 14.66 -27.34
CA ASP A 186 -20.25 14.11 -27.55
C ASP A 186 -19.17 15.13 -27.11
N ILE A 187 -19.35 15.64 -25.89
CA ILE A 187 -18.43 16.55 -25.18
C ILE A 187 -18.02 15.83 -23.89
N THR A 188 -16.70 15.72 -23.67
CA THR A 188 -16.18 15.17 -22.42
C THR A 188 -16.06 16.30 -21.38
N ILE A 189 -16.38 16.02 -20.12
CA ILE A 189 -16.13 16.94 -19.01
C ILE A 189 -15.01 16.35 -18.15
N TRP A 190 -14.01 17.16 -17.83
CA TRP A 190 -12.97 16.84 -16.84
C TRP A 190 -13.13 17.70 -15.60
N LYS A 191 -13.16 17.04 -14.45
CA LYS A 191 -13.25 17.68 -13.13
C LYS A 191 -11.86 17.77 -12.50
N ASP A 192 -11.78 18.34 -11.30
CA ASP A 192 -10.53 18.49 -10.53
C ASP A 192 -9.77 17.15 -10.39
N ASP A 193 -10.47 16.04 -10.20
CA ASP A 193 -9.85 14.70 -10.07
C ASP A 193 -9.21 14.21 -11.37
N ASP A 194 -9.86 14.43 -12.52
CA ASP A 194 -9.30 14.08 -13.83
C ASP A 194 -8.03 14.87 -14.13
N ILE A 195 -8.06 16.17 -13.84
CA ILE A 195 -6.96 17.10 -14.10
C ILE A 195 -5.78 16.76 -13.20
N ARG A 196 -6.03 16.51 -11.90
CA ARG A 196 -5.00 16.09 -10.95
C ARG A 196 -4.38 14.76 -11.37
N TYR A 197 -5.20 13.79 -11.78
CA TYR A 197 -4.74 12.50 -12.29
C TYR A 197 -3.77 12.67 -13.47
N PHE A 198 -4.17 13.37 -14.54
CA PHE A 198 -3.32 13.52 -15.72
C PHE A 198 -2.09 14.40 -15.44
N THR A 199 -2.20 15.37 -14.55
CA THR A 199 -1.07 16.21 -14.10
C THR A 199 -0.04 15.39 -13.33
N ASN A 200 -0.46 14.48 -12.47
CA ASN A 200 0.47 13.62 -11.75
C ASN A 200 1.01 12.52 -12.66
N LEU A 201 0.21 12.01 -13.58
CA LEU A 201 0.65 11.06 -14.60
C LEU A 201 1.75 11.64 -15.49
N SER A 202 1.58 12.87 -15.98
CA SER A 202 2.57 13.56 -16.82
C SER A 202 3.92 13.74 -16.10
N LYS A 203 3.89 14.00 -14.79
CA LYS A 203 5.11 14.10 -13.95
C LYS A 203 5.86 12.77 -13.78
N ILE A 204 5.21 11.63 -14.05
CA ILE A 204 5.78 10.28 -13.87
C ILE A 204 6.28 9.74 -15.22
N ILE A 205 5.44 9.74 -16.26
CA ILE A 205 5.75 9.12 -17.56
C ILE A 205 5.89 10.11 -18.72
N GLY A 206 5.79 11.42 -18.45
CA GLY A 206 6.00 12.47 -19.46
C GLY A 206 5.08 12.32 -20.68
N PHE A 207 5.68 12.38 -21.86
CA PHE A 207 5.01 12.37 -23.17
C PHE A 207 4.19 11.11 -23.45
N SER A 208 4.43 10.01 -22.75
CA SER A 208 3.65 8.79 -22.91
C SER A 208 2.31 8.82 -22.17
N ALA A 209 2.08 9.84 -21.31
CA ALA A 209 0.79 10.05 -20.66
C ALA A 209 -0.34 10.27 -21.67
N LYS A 210 -0.07 10.81 -22.86
CA LYS A 210 -1.07 10.91 -23.94
C LYS A 210 -1.68 9.56 -24.34
N TYR A 211 -0.93 8.47 -24.24
CA TYR A 211 -1.46 7.15 -24.60
C TYR A 211 -2.46 6.65 -23.58
N GLN A 212 -2.29 6.99 -22.30
CA GLN A 212 -3.29 6.72 -21.27
C GLN A 212 -4.50 7.65 -21.40
N LEU A 213 -4.29 8.90 -21.83
CA LEU A 213 -5.38 9.79 -22.23
C LEU A 213 -6.23 9.18 -23.35
N PHE A 214 -5.59 8.70 -24.41
CA PHE A 214 -6.29 8.05 -25.53
C PHE A 214 -6.96 6.75 -25.12
N ALA A 215 -6.31 5.93 -24.28
CA ALA A 215 -6.91 4.75 -23.69
C ALA A 215 -8.18 5.08 -22.91
N LYS A 216 -8.21 6.19 -22.15
CA LYS A 216 -9.39 6.63 -21.40
C LYS A 216 -10.52 7.10 -22.31
N LEU A 217 -10.21 7.88 -23.33
CA LEU A 217 -11.22 8.52 -24.18
C LEU A 217 -11.75 7.62 -25.29
N TYR A 218 -10.91 6.73 -25.80
CA TYR A 218 -11.16 5.97 -27.03
C TYR A 218 -11.00 4.46 -26.81
N SER A 219 -11.10 3.98 -25.57
CA SER A 219 -10.97 2.55 -25.26
C SER A 219 -11.83 1.69 -26.18
N GLY A 220 -11.21 0.75 -26.90
CA GLY A 220 -11.92 -0.12 -27.83
C GLY A 220 -12.20 0.47 -29.21
N ASP A 221 -11.86 1.73 -29.48
CA ASP A 221 -11.86 2.31 -30.83
C ASP A 221 -10.62 1.85 -31.61
N GLU A 222 -10.77 1.73 -32.93
CA GLU A 222 -9.65 1.44 -33.82
C GLU A 222 -8.69 2.63 -33.94
N ILE A 223 -7.44 2.27 -34.17
CA ILE A 223 -6.31 3.12 -34.56
C ILE A 223 -5.98 2.70 -36.01
N PRO A 224 -6.60 3.33 -37.03
CA PRO A 224 -6.47 2.88 -38.42
C PRO A 224 -5.03 2.84 -38.92
N GLU A 225 -4.17 3.73 -38.43
CA GLU A 225 -2.76 3.80 -38.81
C GLU A 225 -1.88 2.75 -38.13
N PHE A 226 -2.41 2.02 -37.14
CA PHE A 226 -1.66 1.06 -36.35
C PHE A 226 -1.84 -0.36 -36.91
N ILE A 227 -1.53 -0.58 -38.18
CA ILE A 227 -1.51 -1.94 -38.72
C ILE A 227 -0.09 -2.49 -38.54
N GLN A 228 0.11 -3.30 -37.50
CA GLN A 228 1.42 -3.85 -37.17
C GLN A 228 1.40 -5.36 -37.26
N SER A 229 2.17 -5.90 -38.21
CA SER A 229 2.51 -7.32 -38.28
C SER A 229 3.97 -7.50 -37.84
N VAL A 230 4.23 -8.47 -36.97
CA VAL A 230 5.57 -8.75 -36.44
C VAL A 230 5.90 -10.25 -36.55
N PRO A 231 7.14 -10.63 -36.84
CA PRO A 231 7.58 -12.00 -36.67
C PRO A 231 7.39 -12.45 -35.22
N ALA A 232 6.74 -13.60 -35.04
CA ALA A 232 6.40 -14.13 -33.72
C ALA A 232 6.53 -15.65 -33.67
N ILE A 233 6.79 -16.13 -32.46
CA ILE A 233 6.70 -17.55 -32.10
C ILE A 233 5.41 -17.75 -31.33
N LYS A 234 4.49 -18.55 -31.86
CA LYS A 234 3.31 -19.02 -31.13
C LYS A 234 3.68 -20.29 -30.37
N GLY A 235 3.35 -20.34 -29.09
CA GLY A 235 3.49 -21.51 -28.23
C GLY A 235 2.23 -21.79 -27.45
N THR A 236 2.17 -22.96 -26.80
CA THR A 236 1.09 -23.34 -25.88
C THR A 236 1.64 -23.69 -24.50
N MET A 237 1.07 -23.10 -23.45
CA MET A 237 1.44 -23.36 -22.05
C MET A 237 0.20 -23.30 -21.15
N GLY A 238 0.01 -24.31 -20.29
CA GLY A 238 -1.14 -24.35 -19.38
C GLY A 238 -2.51 -24.34 -20.09
N GLY A 239 -2.58 -24.89 -21.31
CA GLY A 239 -3.80 -24.85 -22.14
C GLY A 239 -4.10 -23.49 -22.79
N LYS A 240 -3.15 -22.54 -22.74
CA LYS A 240 -3.29 -21.21 -23.34
C LYS A 240 -2.27 -21.02 -24.46
N SER A 241 -2.68 -20.31 -25.52
CA SER A 241 -1.75 -19.82 -26.52
C SER A 241 -1.05 -18.57 -26.02
N TYR A 242 0.24 -18.46 -26.31
CA TYR A 242 1.01 -17.24 -26.10
C TYR A 242 1.91 -16.97 -27.31
N TYR A 243 2.30 -15.72 -27.46
CA TYR A 243 3.09 -15.24 -28.58
C TYR A 243 4.33 -14.51 -28.08
N ASN A 244 5.50 -14.86 -28.59
CA ASN A 244 6.75 -14.17 -28.30
C ASN A 244 7.22 -13.41 -29.54
N PHE A 245 7.44 -12.10 -29.41
CA PHE A 245 7.84 -11.23 -30.51
C PHE A 245 8.64 -10.02 -30.02
N MET A 246 9.26 -9.30 -30.96
CA MET A 246 9.98 -8.05 -30.72
C MET A 246 9.18 -6.87 -31.29
N ILE A 247 9.14 -5.73 -30.59
CA ILE A 247 8.46 -4.53 -31.07
C ILE A 247 9.16 -3.25 -30.57
N GLU A 248 9.07 -2.15 -31.32
CA GLU A 248 9.50 -0.85 -30.82
C GLU A 248 8.61 -0.36 -29.65
N PRO A 249 9.17 0.14 -28.55
CA PRO A 249 8.42 0.65 -27.40
C PRO A 249 7.34 1.68 -27.76
N GLU A 250 7.63 2.59 -28.70
CA GLU A 250 6.66 3.59 -29.17
C GLU A 250 5.39 2.95 -29.72
N LYS A 251 5.52 1.83 -30.45
CA LYS A 251 4.36 1.13 -31.02
C LYS A 251 3.57 0.42 -29.93
N LEU A 252 4.25 -0.27 -29.01
CA LEU A 252 3.57 -0.94 -27.91
C LEU A 252 2.83 0.07 -27.02
N LEU A 253 3.45 1.22 -26.70
CA LEU A 253 2.85 2.28 -25.88
C LEU A 253 1.53 2.82 -26.44
N LYS A 254 1.32 2.83 -27.77
CA LYS A 254 0.07 3.30 -28.41
C LYS A 254 -1.16 2.47 -28.05
N ILE A 255 -0.96 1.17 -27.84
CA ILE A 255 -2.03 0.21 -27.54
C ILE A 255 -2.01 -0.24 -26.09
N ALA A 256 -0.89 -0.02 -25.40
CA ALA A 256 -0.67 -0.51 -24.06
C ALA A 256 -1.39 0.33 -23.00
N TYR A 257 -1.96 -0.37 -22.03
CA TYR A 257 -2.53 0.25 -20.85
C TYR A 257 -2.16 -0.53 -19.60
N VAL A 258 -2.15 0.18 -18.47
CA VAL A 258 -2.06 -0.44 -17.15
C VAL A 258 -3.48 -0.61 -16.65
N HIS A 259 -3.82 -1.77 -16.08
CA HIS A 259 -5.17 -2.00 -15.58
C HIS A 259 -5.47 -1.05 -14.43
N HIS A 260 -6.44 -0.16 -14.65
CA HIS A 260 -7.02 0.68 -13.61
C HIS A 260 -8.14 -0.17 -13.02
N ARG A 261 -8.01 -0.63 -11.78
CA ARG A 261 -9.18 -1.23 -11.12
C ARG A 261 -10.18 -0.10 -10.87
N SER A 262 -11.32 -0.21 -11.52
CA SER A 262 -12.53 0.54 -11.17
C SER A 262 -13.04 -0.05 -9.84
N PRO A 263 -13.18 0.75 -8.77
CA PRO A 263 -13.83 0.27 -7.58
C PRO A 263 -15.32 0.12 -7.89
N ILE A 264 -15.76 -1.13 -8.02
CA ILE A 264 -17.09 -1.61 -7.57
C ILE A 264 -18.25 -0.71 -8.03
N LYS A 265 -18.75 -0.98 -9.26
CA LYS A 265 -20.05 -0.55 -9.83
C LYS A 265 -20.34 0.96 -9.89
N LYS A 266 -20.45 1.44 -11.13
CA LYS A 266 -21.18 2.67 -11.55
C LYS A 266 -20.85 3.92 -10.72
N ASP A 267 -19.61 4.35 -10.74
CA ASP A 267 -19.35 5.75 -11.05
C ASP A 267 -17.99 5.91 -11.71
N LYS A 268 -17.91 6.88 -12.62
CA LYS A 268 -16.87 7.08 -13.61
C LYS A 268 -15.55 7.65 -13.06
N ASP A 269 -15.29 7.51 -11.77
CA ASP A 269 -14.16 8.19 -11.14
C ASP A 269 -12.97 7.24 -10.98
N MET A 270 -11.85 7.65 -11.57
CA MET A 270 -10.59 6.91 -11.65
C MET A 270 -9.82 7.03 -10.33
N ASP A 271 -9.39 5.90 -9.75
CA ASP A 271 -8.46 5.88 -8.61
C ASP A 271 -7.04 6.26 -9.07
N GLU A 272 -6.65 7.48 -8.74
CA GLU A 272 -5.30 8.05 -8.92
C GLU A 272 -4.20 7.16 -8.31
N ASN A 273 -4.53 6.39 -7.26
CA ASN A 273 -3.55 5.63 -6.52
C ASN A 273 -3.18 4.29 -7.16
N ALA A 274 -4.09 3.64 -7.90
CA ALA A 274 -3.79 2.38 -8.58
C ALA A 274 -2.62 2.53 -9.56
N TYR A 275 -2.56 3.65 -10.28
CA TYR A 275 -1.53 3.92 -11.28
C TYR A 275 -0.19 4.39 -10.66
N GLN A 276 -0.25 5.29 -9.66
CA GLN A 276 0.95 5.73 -8.93
C GLN A 276 1.66 4.57 -8.21
N ARG A 277 0.90 3.56 -7.74
CA ARG A 277 1.44 2.32 -7.16
C ARG A 277 2.20 1.45 -8.15
N MET A 278 1.77 1.44 -9.40
CA MET A 278 2.39 0.62 -10.44
C MET A 278 3.68 1.28 -10.96
N LEU A 279 3.73 2.61 -11.10
CA LEU A 279 4.89 3.31 -11.66
C LEU A 279 5.64 4.17 -10.64
N ASN A 280 6.64 3.56 -9.98
CA ASN A 280 7.57 4.29 -9.12
C ASN A 280 8.44 5.24 -9.96
N LYS A 281 8.27 6.56 -9.76
CA LYS A 281 9.02 7.61 -10.47
C LYS A 281 10.54 7.48 -10.33
N GLY A 282 11.03 7.13 -9.14
CA GLY A 282 12.46 6.92 -8.91
C GLY A 282 13.01 5.75 -9.73
N LYS A 283 12.29 4.63 -9.74
CA LYS A 283 12.65 3.44 -10.53
C LYS A 283 12.59 3.72 -12.03
N LEU A 284 11.58 4.45 -12.51
CA LEU A 284 11.49 4.86 -13.92
C LEU A 284 12.69 5.71 -14.34
N LYS A 285 13.10 6.67 -13.50
CA LYS A 285 14.27 7.50 -13.78
C LYS A 285 15.56 6.67 -13.86
N GLN A 286 15.73 5.71 -12.95
CA GLN A 286 16.87 4.78 -13.00
C GLN A 286 16.87 3.93 -14.27
N VAL A 287 15.70 3.43 -14.67
CA VAL A 287 15.53 2.63 -15.90
C VAL A 287 15.82 3.48 -17.14
N ASP A 288 15.33 4.72 -17.20
CA ASP A 288 15.59 5.67 -18.28
C ASP A 288 17.10 5.96 -18.40
N GLU A 289 17.76 6.31 -17.29
CA GLU A 289 19.21 6.53 -17.25
C GLU A 289 20.00 5.28 -17.68
N PHE A 290 19.55 4.09 -17.30
CA PHE A 290 20.14 2.82 -17.72
C PHE A 290 20.00 2.57 -19.22
N ILE A 291 18.81 2.81 -19.79
CA ILE A 291 18.55 2.69 -21.23
C ILE A 291 19.41 3.69 -22.01
N VAL A 292 19.48 4.94 -21.57
CA VAL A 292 20.27 6.00 -22.23
C VAL A 292 21.75 5.61 -22.29
N LYS A 293 22.29 4.95 -21.26
CA LYS A 293 23.66 4.41 -21.20
C LYS A 293 23.87 3.07 -21.94
N ASP A 294 22.99 2.72 -22.87
CA ASP A 294 23.04 1.48 -23.66
C ASP A 294 22.92 0.19 -22.82
N GLY A 295 22.32 0.29 -21.63
CA GLY A 295 21.92 -0.89 -20.87
C GLY A 295 20.80 -1.67 -21.56
N PHE A 296 20.75 -2.98 -21.34
CA PHE A 296 19.75 -3.87 -21.93
C PHE A 296 18.98 -4.67 -20.86
N PHE A 297 17.73 -5.02 -21.16
CA PHE A 297 16.92 -5.92 -20.33
C PHE A 297 16.85 -7.30 -20.98
N ALA A 298 17.20 -8.34 -20.23
CA ALA A 298 17.12 -9.73 -20.72
C ALA A 298 15.70 -10.32 -20.64
N ASN A 299 14.79 -9.69 -19.90
CA ASN A 299 13.46 -10.23 -19.60
C ASN A 299 12.39 -9.66 -20.55
N ASN A 300 11.33 -10.46 -20.77
CA ASN A 300 10.16 -10.06 -21.58
C ASN A 300 9.28 -9.05 -20.84
N ILE A 301 8.65 -8.14 -21.58
CA ILE A 301 7.44 -7.44 -21.15
C ILE A 301 6.27 -8.41 -21.33
N ILE A 302 5.44 -8.58 -20.31
CA ILE A 302 4.33 -9.53 -20.37
C ILE A 302 3.04 -8.73 -20.57
N VAL A 303 2.31 -9.06 -21.63
CA VAL A 303 1.06 -8.39 -21.97
C VAL A 303 -0.08 -9.39 -22.18
N ASN A 304 -1.32 -8.92 -22.06
CA ASN A 304 -2.50 -9.66 -22.48
C ASN A 304 -3.30 -8.82 -23.48
N PHE A 305 -3.55 -9.37 -24.65
CA PHE A 305 -4.41 -8.73 -25.64
C PHE A 305 -5.89 -8.91 -25.26
N THR A 306 -6.65 -7.82 -25.25
CA THR A 306 -8.09 -7.83 -24.94
C THR A 306 -8.95 -8.20 -26.15
N LYS A 307 -8.36 -8.16 -27.35
CA LYS A 307 -8.95 -8.55 -28.63
C LYS A 307 -8.29 -9.82 -29.15
N ASP A 308 -8.98 -10.53 -30.03
CA ASP A 308 -8.41 -11.67 -30.76
C ASP A 308 -7.24 -11.20 -31.62
N VAL A 309 -6.25 -12.06 -31.80
CA VAL A 309 -5.09 -11.78 -32.66
C VAL A 309 -5.12 -12.65 -33.91
N GLU A 310 -4.64 -12.12 -35.03
CA GLU A 310 -4.45 -12.90 -36.25
C GLU A 310 -3.00 -13.38 -36.30
N PHE A 311 -2.80 -14.70 -36.39
CA PHE A 311 -1.48 -15.30 -36.53
C PHE A 311 -1.39 -16.10 -37.82
N GLU A 312 -0.50 -15.68 -38.71
CA GLU A 312 -0.25 -16.32 -40.00
C GLU A 312 0.99 -17.21 -39.88
N PRO A 313 0.84 -18.55 -39.76
CA PRO A 313 1.98 -19.45 -39.61
C PRO A 313 2.79 -19.52 -40.91
N ILE A 314 4.12 -19.53 -40.79
CA ILE A 314 5.01 -19.86 -41.89
C ILE A 314 4.91 -21.38 -42.14
N PRO A 315 4.64 -21.83 -43.38
CA PRO A 315 4.54 -23.25 -43.69
C PRO A 315 5.79 -24.04 -43.25
N ARG A 316 5.59 -25.22 -42.66
CA ARG A 316 6.65 -26.17 -42.23
C ARG A 316 7.64 -25.63 -41.17
N SER A 317 7.25 -24.61 -40.41
CA SER A 317 8.13 -23.94 -39.44
C SER A 317 7.98 -24.41 -37.98
N GLY A 318 7.16 -25.43 -37.72
CA GLY A 318 6.89 -25.97 -36.38
C GLY A 318 5.85 -27.08 -36.34
N ASP A 319 5.40 -27.45 -35.13
CA ASP A 319 4.35 -28.45 -34.86
C ASP A 319 3.11 -27.81 -34.19
N GLU A 320 2.17 -28.62 -33.69
CA GLU A 320 0.97 -28.09 -32.99
C GLU A 320 1.31 -27.32 -31.70
N LYS A 321 2.44 -27.61 -31.05
CA LYS A 321 2.82 -27.00 -29.77
C LYS A 321 3.58 -25.70 -29.94
N MET A 322 4.34 -25.56 -31.03
CA MET A 322 5.13 -24.38 -31.35
C MET A 322 5.14 -24.12 -32.85
N SER A 323 4.83 -22.89 -33.28
CA SER A 323 4.88 -22.49 -34.69
C SER A 323 5.48 -21.09 -34.86
N LEU A 324 6.22 -20.88 -35.95
CA LEU A 324 6.72 -19.56 -36.34
C LEU A 324 5.74 -18.92 -37.33
N GLY A 325 5.56 -17.61 -37.25
CA GLY A 325 4.60 -16.91 -38.09
C GLY A 325 4.68 -15.40 -37.95
N TYR A 326 3.73 -14.74 -38.61
CA TYR A 326 3.52 -13.31 -38.50
C TYR A 326 2.30 -13.06 -37.62
N LEU A 327 2.50 -12.36 -36.51
CA LEU A 327 1.44 -11.94 -35.61
C LEU A 327 0.98 -10.53 -36.00
N LYS A 328 -0.28 -10.39 -36.36
CA LYS A 328 -0.92 -9.09 -36.50
C LYS A 328 -1.44 -8.63 -35.14
N ILE A 329 -0.85 -7.55 -34.66
CA ILE A 329 -1.16 -6.98 -33.35
C ILE A 329 -2.49 -6.22 -33.44
N PRO A 330 -3.39 -6.33 -32.45
CA PRO A 330 -4.64 -5.59 -32.44
C PRO A 330 -4.41 -4.08 -32.51
N ASN A 331 -5.15 -3.42 -33.39
CA ASN A 331 -5.02 -1.99 -33.68
C ASN A 331 -6.01 -1.14 -32.90
N TYR A 332 -6.32 -1.49 -31.66
CA TYR A 332 -7.30 -0.77 -30.84
C TYR A 332 -6.62 -0.05 -29.68
N TYR A 333 -7.12 1.12 -29.30
CA TYR A 333 -6.71 1.76 -28.06
C TYR A 333 -7.04 0.87 -26.86
N ALA A 334 -6.14 0.85 -25.86
CA ALA A 334 -6.25 0.01 -24.67
C ALA A 334 -6.44 -1.49 -24.97
N SER A 335 -5.75 -2.01 -25.99
CA SER A 335 -5.85 -3.41 -26.38
C SER A 335 -4.75 -4.32 -25.83
N ALA A 336 -3.65 -3.76 -25.33
CA ALA A 336 -2.57 -4.53 -24.70
C ALA A 336 -2.46 -4.20 -23.20
N TRP A 337 -3.03 -5.04 -22.34
CA TRP A 337 -2.85 -4.87 -20.91
C TRP A 337 -1.43 -5.29 -20.49
N ILE A 338 -0.68 -4.40 -19.84
CA ILE A 338 0.64 -4.71 -19.29
C ILE A 338 0.47 -5.45 -17.97
N ILE A 339 0.86 -6.73 -17.95
CA ILE A 339 0.87 -7.57 -16.75
C ILE A 339 2.16 -7.36 -15.96
N ASP A 340 3.30 -7.35 -16.67
CA ASP A 340 4.62 -7.10 -16.09
C ASP A 340 5.53 -6.37 -17.08
N GLY A 341 6.55 -5.69 -16.56
CA GLY A 341 7.50 -4.91 -17.35
C GLY A 341 7.06 -3.47 -17.59
N GLN A 342 6.07 -2.98 -16.85
CA GLN A 342 5.60 -1.59 -16.93
C GLN A 342 6.73 -0.56 -16.75
N HIS A 343 7.61 -0.70 -15.75
CA HIS A 343 8.75 0.22 -15.60
C HIS A 343 9.71 0.14 -16.79
N ARG A 344 9.89 -1.06 -17.37
CA ARG A 344 10.77 -1.26 -18.52
C ARG A 344 10.20 -0.59 -19.77
N LEU A 345 8.90 -0.74 -20.02
CA LEU A 345 8.24 -0.10 -21.14
C LEU A 345 8.19 1.42 -20.97
N TYR A 346 7.67 1.91 -19.85
CA TYR A 346 7.56 3.35 -19.59
C TYR A 346 8.91 4.03 -19.35
N GLY A 347 9.98 3.29 -19.07
CA GLY A 347 11.35 3.83 -19.04
C GLY A 347 11.80 4.40 -20.38
N PHE A 348 11.20 3.97 -21.50
CA PHE A 348 11.46 4.53 -22.83
C PHE A 348 10.72 5.85 -23.10
N SER A 349 9.76 6.25 -22.25
CA SER A 349 8.82 7.35 -22.54
C SER A 349 9.52 8.70 -22.82
N ASN A 350 10.67 8.94 -22.21
CA ASN A 350 11.35 10.24 -22.22
C ASN A 350 12.65 10.26 -23.03
N ASN A 351 12.97 9.20 -23.78
CA ASN A 351 14.17 9.14 -24.61
C ASN A 351 13.85 8.70 -26.05
N GLU A 352 14.76 8.99 -26.98
CA GLU A 352 14.58 8.70 -28.42
C GLU A 352 14.75 7.21 -28.76
N LYS A 353 15.35 6.41 -27.87
CA LYS A 353 15.53 4.97 -28.09
C LYS A 353 14.22 4.21 -28.20
N ARG A 354 13.10 4.81 -27.78
CA ARG A 354 11.75 4.26 -28.00
C ARG A 354 11.38 4.05 -29.47
N PHE A 355 12.05 4.76 -30.38
CA PHE A 355 11.82 4.64 -31.83
C PHE A 355 12.80 3.68 -32.51
N SER A 356 13.99 3.44 -31.93
CA SER A 356 15.06 2.66 -32.54
C SER A 356 15.27 1.28 -31.92
N ASN A 357 15.00 1.13 -30.63
CA ASN A 357 15.19 -0.13 -29.93
C ASN A 357 13.96 -1.02 -30.08
N THR A 358 14.18 -2.33 -30.03
CA THR A 358 13.11 -3.31 -29.89
C THR A 358 13.16 -3.98 -28.53
N VAL A 359 12.00 -4.25 -27.94
CA VAL A 359 11.87 -4.96 -26.67
C VAL A 359 11.20 -6.32 -26.89
N PRO A 360 11.63 -7.37 -26.15
CA PRO A 360 10.97 -8.66 -26.20
C PRO A 360 9.65 -8.65 -25.44
N VAL A 361 8.61 -9.20 -26.06
CA VAL A 361 7.24 -9.23 -25.53
C VAL A 361 6.73 -10.66 -25.53
N LEU A 362 6.16 -11.09 -24.40
CA LEU A 362 5.38 -12.32 -24.29
C LEU A 362 3.91 -11.94 -24.09
N ALA A 363 3.09 -12.19 -25.10
CA ALA A 363 1.69 -11.82 -25.11
C ALA A 363 0.77 -13.04 -24.94
N PHE A 364 -0.19 -12.93 -24.03
CA PHE A 364 -1.34 -13.81 -23.97
C PHE A 364 -2.51 -13.21 -24.75
N GLU A 365 -3.45 -14.06 -25.10
CA GLU A 365 -4.68 -13.70 -25.79
C GLU A 365 -5.88 -13.96 -24.89
N ARG A 366 -6.68 -12.92 -24.63
CA ARG A 366 -7.99 -12.98 -23.95
C ARG A 366 -8.00 -13.80 -22.65
N LEU A 367 -7.00 -13.59 -21.79
CA LEU A 367 -7.07 -14.11 -20.42
C LEU A 367 -8.33 -13.57 -19.72
N LYS A 368 -9.02 -14.42 -18.96
CA LYS A 368 -10.17 -13.98 -18.14
C LYS A 368 -9.69 -13.08 -16.99
N GLU A 369 -10.50 -12.16 -16.50
CA GLU A 369 -10.11 -11.21 -15.41
C GLU A 369 -9.54 -11.91 -14.16
N GLY A 370 -10.10 -13.06 -13.76
CA GLY A 370 -9.54 -13.86 -12.66
C GLY A 370 -8.15 -14.42 -12.96
N GLU A 371 -7.91 -14.90 -14.19
CA GLU A 371 -6.61 -15.42 -14.64
C GLU A 371 -5.57 -14.30 -14.74
N GLN A 372 -5.99 -13.16 -15.27
CA GLN A 372 -5.23 -11.91 -15.33
C GLN A 372 -4.69 -11.53 -13.94
N GLY A 373 -5.58 -11.45 -12.94
CA GLY A 373 -5.21 -11.12 -11.58
C GLY A 373 -4.27 -12.13 -10.91
N ARG A 374 -4.50 -13.43 -11.11
CA ARG A 374 -3.60 -14.48 -10.61
C ARG A 374 -2.20 -14.36 -11.20
N LEU A 375 -2.10 -14.21 -12.52
CA LEU A 375 -0.83 -14.08 -13.22
C LEU A 375 -0.05 -12.83 -12.74
N PHE A 376 -0.74 -11.71 -12.51
CA PHE A 376 -0.14 -10.51 -11.92
C PHE A 376 0.44 -10.78 -10.53
N ILE A 377 -0.30 -11.47 -9.66
CA ILE A 377 0.14 -11.80 -8.30
C ILE A 377 1.34 -12.76 -8.34
N GLU A 378 1.27 -13.82 -9.15
CA GLU A 378 2.33 -14.83 -9.25
C GLU A 378 3.65 -14.25 -9.75
N ILE A 379 3.62 -13.43 -10.81
CA ILE A 379 4.83 -12.80 -11.36
C ILE A 379 5.50 -11.91 -10.31
N ASN A 380 4.72 -11.09 -9.60
CA ASN A 380 5.29 -10.16 -8.62
C ASN A 380 5.75 -10.89 -7.34
N LYS A 381 5.02 -11.90 -6.86
CA LYS A 381 5.40 -12.68 -5.67
C LYS A 381 6.80 -13.29 -5.81
N ASN A 382 7.19 -13.70 -7.02
CA ASN A 382 8.48 -14.35 -7.29
C ASN A 382 9.64 -13.38 -7.59
N GLN A 383 9.38 -12.11 -7.96
CA GLN A 383 10.43 -11.12 -8.28
C GLN A 383 10.65 -10.10 -7.14
N LYS A 384 9.59 -9.62 -6.51
CA LYS A 384 9.60 -8.74 -5.32
C LYS A 384 8.22 -8.77 -4.68
N SER A 385 8.10 -9.29 -3.45
CA SER A 385 6.81 -9.50 -2.77
C SER A 385 5.88 -8.29 -2.92
N VAL A 386 4.66 -8.54 -3.42
CA VAL A 386 3.58 -7.54 -3.46
C VAL A 386 3.32 -7.08 -2.03
N GLU A 387 3.18 -5.77 -1.81
CA GLU A 387 2.82 -5.21 -0.51
C GLU A 387 1.53 -5.86 0.02
N SER A 388 1.53 -6.28 1.28
CA SER A 388 0.44 -7.11 1.84
C SER A 388 -0.94 -6.44 1.74
N ASN A 389 -1.01 -5.12 1.96
CA ASN A 389 -2.25 -4.35 1.81
C ASN A 389 -2.77 -4.38 0.38
N LEU A 390 -1.88 -4.25 -0.61
CA LEU A 390 -2.26 -4.33 -2.02
C LEU A 390 -2.74 -5.73 -2.34
N LEU A 391 -2.02 -6.77 -1.92
CA LEU A 391 -2.41 -8.15 -2.17
C LEU A 391 -3.80 -8.48 -1.61
N TRP A 392 -4.08 -8.07 -0.36
CA TRP A 392 -5.38 -8.26 0.27
C TRP A 392 -6.49 -7.50 -0.45
N ASP A 393 -6.24 -6.25 -0.84
CA ASP A 393 -7.16 -5.48 -1.67
C ASP A 393 -7.47 -6.17 -3.00
N LEU A 394 -6.43 -6.77 -3.62
CA LEU A 394 -6.57 -7.45 -4.90
C LEU A 394 -7.45 -8.71 -4.81
N TYR A 395 -7.36 -9.46 -3.71
CA TYR A 395 -8.13 -10.70 -3.51
C TYR A 395 -9.63 -10.47 -3.50
N GLY A 396 -10.11 -9.30 -3.04
CA GLY A 396 -11.52 -8.94 -3.04
C GLY A 396 -12.16 -8.88 -4.42
N ASP A 397 -11.37 -8.72 -5.47
CA ASP A 397 -11.89 -8.60 -6.84
C ASP A 397 -11.52 -9.83 -7.70
N ILE A 398 -10.31 -10.39 -7.52
CA ILE A 398 -9.83 -11.52 -8.36
C ILE A 398 -10.61 -12.81 -8.09
N PHE A 399 -10.96 -13.04 -6.82
CA PHE A 399 -11.44 -14.33 -6.35
C PHE A 399 -12.95 -14.39 -6.12
N GLU A 400 -13.70 -13.33 -6.44
CA GLU A 400 -15.17 -13.27 -6.26
C GLU A 400 -15.91 -14.45 -6.93
N ASN A 401 -15.44 -14.84 -8.11
CA ASN A 401 -16.02 -15.94 -8.90
C ASN A 401 -15.08 -17.16 -9.01
N SER A 402 -14.13 -17.31 -8.07
CA SER A 402 -13.24 -18.47 -8.08
C SER A 402 -14.01 -19.75 -7.75
N SER A 403 -13.58 -20.88 -8.34
CA SER A 403 -14.03 -22.22 -7.96
C SER A 403 -13.14 -22.88 -6.91
N ASP A 404 -12.01 -22.27 -6.54
CA ASP A 404 -11.10 -22.77 -5.51
C ASP A 404 -11.53 -22.28 -4.11
N THR A 405 -11.72 -23.20 -3.18
CA THR A 405 -12.22 -22.89 -1.82
C THR A 405 -11.28 -22.03 -1.00
N LYS A 406 -9.96 -22.14 -1.21
CA LYS A 406 -8.97 -21.29 -0.53
C LYS A 406 -9.00 -19.87 -1.08
N GLU A 407 -9.15 -19.73 -2.39
CA GLU A 407 -9.28 -18.41 -3.05
C GLU A 407 -10.58 -17.71 -2.64
N ILE A 408 -11.72 -18.41 -2.62
CA ILE A 408 -12.99 -17.88 -2.12
C ILE A 408 -12.83 -17.41 -0.67
N ARG A 409 -12.12 -18.16 0.19
CA ARG A 409 -11.88 -17.75 1.57
C ARG A 409 -11.08 -16.45 1.68
N LEU A 410 -10.09 -16.25 0.81
CA LEU A 410 -9.33 -15.00 0.75
C LEU A 410 -10.22 -13.84 0.27
N TRP A 411 -11.08 -14.08 -0.72
CA TRP A 411 -12.08 -13.12 -1.17
C TRP A 411 -13.01 -12.71 -0.02
N THR A 412 -13.59 -13.66 0.72
CA THR A 412 -14.50 -13.39 1.84
C THR A 412 -13.87 -12.49 2.89
N ILE A 413 -12.63 -12.79 3.28
CA ILE A 413 -11.88 -11.99 4.27
C ILE A 413 -11.61 -10.57 3.75
N SER A 414 -11.23 -10.44 2.49
CA SER A 414 -11.03 -9.15 1.84
C SER A 414 -12.34 -8.34 1.77
N ALA A 415 -13.44 -8.97 1.35
CA ALA A 415 -14.74 -8.33 1.21
C ALA A 415 -15.27 -7.82 2.56
N ILE A 416 -15.08 -8.57 3.64
CA ILE A 416 -15.41 -8.11 5.01
C ILE A 416 -14.61 -6.85 5.36
N ALA A 417 -13.29 -6.82 5.12
CA ALA A 417 -12.47 -5.65 5.41
C ALA A 417 -12.90 -4.41 4.60
N LYS A 418 -13.24 -4.58 3.30
CA LYS A 418 -13.77 -3.50 2.46
C LYS A 418 -15.12 -2.98 2.99
N ASN A 419 -16.03 -3.87 3.35
CA ASN A 419 -17.34 -3.50 3.89
C ASN A 419 -17.25 -2.75 5.22
N LEU A 420 -16.36 -3.18 6.12
CA LEU A 420 -16.13 -2.49 7.41
C LEU A 420 -15.71 -1.03 7.20
N ASN A 421 -14.95 -0.72 6.14
CA ASN A 421 -14.52 0.65 5.86
C ASN A 421 -15.60 1.54 5.21
N HIS A 422 -16.60 0.94 4.54
CA HIS A 422 -17.62 1.65 3.75
C HIS A 422 -18.91 1.93 4.53
N GLN A 423 -19.28 1.04 5.43
CA GLN A 423 -20.53 1.13 6.17
C GLN A 423 -20.45 2.18 7.29
N LYS A 424 -21.61 2.72 7.69
CA LYS A 424 -21.70 3.66 8.82
C LYS A 424 -21.52 2.88 10.13
N ASN A 425 -20.26 2.74 10.56
CA ASN A 425 -19.82 2.06 11.77
C ASN A 425 -18.51 2.70 12.29
N ALA A 426 -17.94 2.16 13.37
CA ALA A 426 -16.73 2.66 14.01
C ALA A 426 -15.48 2.68 13.10
N PHE A 427 -15.44 1.82 12.08
CA PHE A 427 -14.32 1.72 11.13
C PHE A 427 -14.47 2.58 9.88
N GLN A 428 -15.57 3.32 9.72
CA GLN A 428 -15.82 4.14 8.53
C GLN A 428 -14.63 5.09 8.25
N GLY A 429 -13.95 4.89 7.12
CA GLY A 429 -12.77 5.66 6.71
C GLY A 429 -11.52 5.47 7.59
N LYS A 430 -11.49 4.49 8.49
CA LYS A 430 -10.35 4.21 9.41
C LYS A 430 -9.48 3.04 8.98
N ILE A 431 -9.80 2.37 7.87
CA ILE A 431 -9.01 1.27 7.32
C ILE A 431 -8.34 1.74 6.03
N PHE A 432 -7.00 1.65 6.01
CA PHE A 432 -6.20 1.93 4.84
C PHE A 432 -6.39 0.79 3.85
N ILE A 433 -7.15 1.07 2.79
CA ILE A 433 -7.37 0.15 1.69
C ILE A 433 -6.83 0.85 0.45
N PRO A 434 -5.81 0.26 -0.20
CA PRO A 434 -5.20 0.87 -1.36
C PRO A 434 -6.25 1.39 -2.37
N SER A 435 -7.14 0.57 -2.91
CA SER A 435 -8.11 1.01 -3.92
C SER A 435 -9.08 2.13 -3.51
N ILE A 436 -9.10 2.55 -2.24
CA ILE A 436 -10.10 3.48 -1.70
C ILE A 436 -9.48 4.76 -1.15
N ASN A 437 -8.31 4.70 -0.50
CA ASN A 437 -7.73 5.86 0.19
C ASN A 437 -6.20 5.89 0.19
N GLU A 438 -5.64 7.08 0.39
CA GLU A 438 -4.21 7.30 0.63
C GLU A 438 -3.85 6.97 2.08
N LYS A 439 -2.60 6.53 2.33
CA LYS A 439 -2.14 6.12 3.68
C LYS A 439 -1.97 7.28 4.67
N SER A 440 -2.42 8.49 4.33
CA SER A 440 -2.22 9.65 5.18
C SER A 440 -3.22 9.65 6.34
N ASN A 441 -2.71 9.50 7.57
CA ASN A 441 -3.49 9.65 8.81
C ASN A 441 -4.61 8.60 9.02
N ILE A 442 -4.44 7.38 8.49
CA ILE A 442 -5.40 6.27 8.64
C ILE A 442 -4.82 5.22 9.61
N PRO A 443 -5.52 4.89 10.71
CA PRO A 443 -4.90 4.21 11.84
C PRO A 443 -4.74 2.69 11.67
N ILE A 444 -5.60 2.04 10.88
CA ILE A 444 -5.60 0.58 10.71
C ILE A 444 -5.33 0.25 9.26
N THR A 445 -4.55 -0.80 8.98
CA THR A 445 -4.30 -1.27 7.61
C THR A 445 -5.20 -2.43 7.22
N MET A 446 -5.57 -2.55 5.95
CA MET A 446 -6.35 -3.69 5.44
C MET A 446 -5.69 -5.03 5.78
N SER A 447 -4.36 -5.12 5.65
CA SER A 447 -3.60 -6.32 5.98
C SER A 447 -3.77 -6.73 7.44
N THR A 448 -3.83 -5.77 8.38
CA THR A 448 -4.09 -6.04 9.79
C THR A 448 -5.45 -6.70 9.98
N ILE A 449 -6.50 -6.14 9.37
CA ILE A 449 -7.85 -6.71 9.42
C ILE A 449 -7.84 -8.13 8.87
N CYS A 450 -7.37 -8.29 7.63
CA CYS A 450 -7.43 -9.55 6.92
C CYS A 450 -6.57 -10.65 7.57
N GLU A 451 -5.35 -10.34 8.00
CA GLU A 451 -4.50 -11.28 8.73
C GLU A 451 -5.07 -11.63 10.11
N GLY A 452 -5.68 -10.66 10.80
CA GLY A 452 -6.40 -10.89 12.06
C GLY A 452 -7.55 -11.88 11.89
N LEU A 453 -8.36 -11.73 10.85
CA LEU A 453 -9.46 -12.66 10.56
C LEU A 453 -8.94 -14.04 10.13
N LYS A 454 -7.91 -14.09 9.27
CA LYS A 454 -7.34 -15.32 8.73
C LYS A 454 -6.62 -16.15 9.79
N ARG A 455 -5.64 -15.57 10.49
CA ARG A 455 -4.78 -16.29 11.44
C ARG A 455 -5.55 -16.78 12.65
N ASN A 456 -6.55 -16.02 13.09
CA ASN A 456 -7.38 -16.39 14.22
C ASN A 456 -8.58 -17.25 13.82
N ASN A 457 -8.69 -17.65 12.55
CA ASN A 457 -9.78 -18.48 12.03
C ASN A 457 -11.17 -17.93 12.41
N ILE A 458 -11.34 -16.60 12.35
CA ILE A 458 -12.59 -15.91 12.70
C ILE A 458 -13.71 -16.31 11.74
N ILE A 459 -13.35 -16.54 10.48
CA ILE A 459 -14.26 -17.04 9.44
C ILE A 459 -14.20 -18.58 9.41
N GLY A 460 -13.98 -19.26 10.54
CA GLY A 460 -14.02 -20.71 10.67
C GLY A 460 -15.44 -21.23 10.93
N LYS A 461 -15.69 -22.52 10.67
CA LYS A 461 -16.99 -23.19 10.90
C LYS A 461 -17.52 -23.04 12.33
N ASP A 462 -16.62 -22.98 13.31
CA ASP A 462 -16.95 -22.85 14.73
C ASP A 462 -17.08 -21.39 15.19
N CYS A 463 -17.03 -20.42 14.27
CA CYS A 463 -17.06 -18.99 14.57
C CYS A 463 -18.05 -18.23 13.67
N LEU A 464 -17.59 -17.31 12.80
CA LEU A 464 -18.48 -16.45 11.99
C LEU A 464 -18.80 -17.00 10.59
N PHE A 465 -18.42 -18.23 10.26
CA PHE A 465 -18.74 -18.81 8.97
C PHE A 465 -20.22 -19.24 8.87
N MET A 466 -20.86 -18.89 7.75
CA MET A 466 -22.18 -19.36 7.34
C MET A 466 -22.04 -20.45 6.26
N ASP A 467 -23.14 -21.11 5.89
CA ASP A 467 -23.14 -22.23 4.92
C ASP A 467 -22.45 -21.91 3.57
N ASP A 468 -22.41 -20.64 3.18
CA ASP A 468 -21.66 -20.16 2.02
C ASP A 468 -20.90 -18.85 2.31
N ASP A 469 -19.79 -18.67 1.60
CA ASP A 469 -18.87 -17.54 1.75
C ASP A 469 -19.52 -16.19 1.43
N SER A 470 -20.48 -16.12 0.49
CA SER A 470 -21.20 -14.88 0.16
C SER A 470 -22.13 -14.41 1.27
N LYS A 471 -22.91 -15.33 1.88
CA LYS A 471 -23.70 -15.04 3.09
C LYS A 471 -22.79 -14.72 4.28
N THR A 472 -21.63 -15.37 4.35
CA THR A 472 -20.63 -15.14 5.40
C THR A 472 -20.15 -13.70 5.39
N VAL A 473 -19.92 -13.07 4.23
CA VAL A 473 -19.47 -11.67 4.14
C VAL A 473 -20.39 -10.74 4.95
N ASN A 474 -21.68 -10.73 4.63
CA ASN A 474 -22.64 -9.83 5.30
C ASN A 474 -22.85 -10.22 6.76
N PHE A 475 -22.94 -11.52 7.05
CA PHE A 475 -23.12 -12.01 8.41
C PHE A 475 -21.95 -11.61 9.31
N ALA A 476 -20.71 -11.95 8.93
CA ALA A 476 -19.52 -11.67 9.71
C ALA A 476 -19.26 -10.16 9.84
N THR A 477 -19.43 -9.39 8.74
CA THR A 477 -19.31 -7.92 8.77
C THR A 477 -20.21 -7.32 9.85
N LYS A 478 -21.50 -7.68 9.87
CA LYS A 478 -22.47 -7.17 10.84
C LYS A 478 -22.09 -7.49 12.29
N ARG A 479 -21.47 -8.64 12.57
CA ARG A 479 -21.07 -9.01 13.95
C ARG A 479 -19.78 -8.32 14.36
N ILE A 480 -18.80 -8.24 13.47
CA ILE A 480 -17.54 -7.56 13.74
C ILE A 480 -17.79 -6.07 13.96
N GLU A 481 -18.58 -5.42 13.09
CA GLU A 481 -18.92 -4.00 13.30
C GLU A 481 -19.67 -3.80 14.62
N THR A 482 -20.66 -4.64 14.95
CA THR A 482 -21.43 -4.51 16.20
C THR A 482 -20.51 -4.55 17.41
N PHE A 483 -19.52 -5.46 17.43
CA PHE A 483 -18.57 -5.57 18.53
C PHE A 483 -17.66 -4.33 18.65
N PHE A 484 -17.12 -3.84 17.54
CA PHE A 484 -16.23 -2.68 17.57
C PHE A 484 -16.97 -1.34 17.74
N ASP A 485 -18.23 -1.26 17.33
CA ASP A 485 -19.13 -0.14 17.67
C ASP A 485 -19.29 -0.05 19.20
N ILE A 486 -19.55 -1.17 19.88
CA ILE A 486 -19.62 -1.21 21.34
C ILE A 486 -18.29 -0.76 21.97
N VAL A 487 -17.16 -1.24 21.48
CA VAL A 487 -15.83 -0.86 21.99
C VAL A 487 -15.58 0.65 21.82
N SER A 488 -15.87 1.18 20.62
CA SER A 488 -15.75 2.60 20.29
C SER A 488 -16.66 3.48 21.15
N GLU A 489 -17.92 3.08 21.35
CA GLU A 489 -18.89 3.81 22.17
C GLU A 489 -18.52 3.79 23.66
N SER A 490 -17.92 2.70 24.13
CA SER A 490 -17.62 2.52 25.54
C SER A 490 -16.38 3.29 25.99
N PHE A 491 -15.44 3.60 25.08
CA PHE A 491 -14.29 4.47 25.37
C PHE A 491 -13.89 5.35 24.17
N PRO A 492 -14.69 6.39 23.86
CA PRO A 492 -14.47 7.25 22.70
C PRO A 492 -13.15 8.03 22.74
N ASP A 493 -12.70 8.43 23.93
CA ASP A 493 -11.49 9.24 24.09
C ASP A 493 -10.22 8.52 23.63
N ASP A 494 -10.10 7.21 23.90
CA ASP A 494 -8.98 6.41 23.39
C ASP A 494 -9.18 6.06 21.91
N TRP A 495 -10.40 5.69 21.51
CA TRP A 495 -10.71 5.36 20.11
C TRP A 495 -10.38 6.50 19.15
N ASN A 496 -10.74 7.74 19.50
CA ASN A 496 -10.55 8.93 18.67
C ASN A 496 -9.08 9.35 18.53
N LYS A 497 -8.17 8.84 19.38
CA LYS A 497 -6.71 9.05 19.22
C LYS A 497 -6.14 8.30 18.01
N GLY A 498 -6.90 7.39 17.39
CA GLY A 498 -6.48 6.66 16.19
C GLY A 498 -5.20 5.87 16.44
N GLU A 499 -4.19 6.04 15.60
CA GLU A 499 -2.91 5.31 15.70
C GLU A 499 -2.16 5.56 17.02
N ASN A 500 -2.46 6.67 17.69
CA ASN A 500 -1.90 7.04 18.99
C ASN A 500 -2.71 6.49 20.18
N GLY A 501 -3.92 5.97 19.94
CA GLY A 501 -4.74 5.26 20.92
C GLY A 501 -4.46 3.76 20.92
N PHE A 502 -4.89 3.05 21.96
CA PHE A 502 -4.78 1.60 22.00
C PHE A 502 -5.87 0.94 21.15
N LEU A 503 -7.14 1.36 21.32
CA LEU A 503 -8.32 0.68 20.77
C LEU A 503 -8.38 0.73 19.23
N CYS A 504 -8.20 1.92 18.65
CA CYS A 504 -8.26 2.15 17.21
C CYS A 504 -6.86 2.10 16.57
N SER A 505 -6.09 1.06 16.85
CA SER A 505 -4.76 0.85 16.28
C SER A 505 -4.63 -0.54 15.66
N ASN A 506 -3.61 -0.75 14.83
CA ASN A 506 -3.33 -2.08 14.28
C ASN A 506 -3.19 -3.14 15.39
N THR A 507 -2.47 -2.79 16.46
CA THR A 507 -2.29 -3.63 17.65
C THR A 507 -3.62 -3.89 18.36
N GLY A 508 -4.38 -2.83 18.64
CA GLY A 508 -5.67 -2.93 19.31
C GLY A 508 -6.63 -3.85 18.57
N PHE A 509 -6.73 -3.70 17.26
CA PHE A 509 -7.58 -4.58 16.45
C PHE A 509 -7.23 -6.06 16.65
N PHE A 510 -5.94 -6.43 16.60
CA PHE A 510 -5.51 -7.82 16.82
C PHE A 510 -5.83 -8.35 18.23
N VAL A 511 -5.65 -7.52 19.26
CA VAL A 511 -5.98 -7.90 20.64
C VAL A 511 -7.49 -8.13 20.77
N PHE A 512 -8.28 -7.18 20.28
CA PHE A 512 -9.74 -7.24 20.40
C PHE A 512 -10.38 -8.29 19.49
N ILE A 513 -9.77 -8.68 18.35
CA ILE A 513 -10.29 -9.80 17.54
C ILE A 513 -10.11 -11.15 18.25
N LEU A 514 -9.05 -11.31 19.05
CA LEU A 514 -8.85 -12.49 19.90
C LEU A 514 -9.90 -12.54 21.03
N ILE A 515 -10.17 -11.40 21.66
CA ILE A 515 -11.22 -11.28 22.67
C ILE A 515 -12.60 -11.57 22.07
N LEU A 516 -12.90 -11.01 20.89
CA LEU A 516 -14.14 -11.30 20.15
C LEU A 516 -14.31 -12.80 19.89
N LYS A 517 -13.25 -13.48 19.45
CA LYS A 517 -13.32 -14.93 19.21
C LYS A 517 -13.75 -15.70 20.47
N GLU A 518 -13.20 -15.33 21.62
CA GLU A 518 -13.54 -15.98 22.89
C GLU A 518 -14.94 -15.62 23.38
N ILE A 519 -15.37 -14.36 23.18
CA ILE A 519 -16.75 -13.93 23.41
C ILE A 519 -17.72 -14.77 22.58
N ILE A 520 -17.44 -14.98 21.29
CA ILE A 520 -18.27 -15.82 20.42
C ILE A 520 -18.34 -17.26 20.95
N SER A 521 -17.20 -17.83 21.34
CA SER A 521 -17.12 -19.17 21.93
C SER A 521 -17.98 -19.29 23.19
N TYR A 522 -17.83 -18.33 24.11
CA TYR A 522 -18.57 -18.30 25.37
C TYR A 522 -20.08 -18.10 25.17
N LEU A 523 -20.48 -17.20 24.28
CA LEU A 523 -21.88 -16.96 23.95
C LEU A 523 -22.51 -18.20 23.31
N ASN A 524 -21.80 -18.89 22.39
CA ASN A 524 -22.26 -20.15 21.81
C ASN A 524 -22.36 -21.29 22.84
N TYR A 525 -21.47 -21.33 23.83
CA TYR A 525 -21.54 -22.29 24.93
C TYR A 525 -22.80 -22.08 25.79
N LYS A 526 -23.16 -20.82 26.08
CA LYS A 526 -24.36 -20.50 26.87
C LYS A 526 -25.65 -20.63 26.06
N ASP A 527 -25.65 -20.24 24.78
CA ASP A 527 -26.76 -20.44 23.84
C ASP A 527 -26.23 -20.68 22.41
N SER A 528 -26.23 -21.94 21.98
CA SER A 528 -25.81 -22.35 20.63
C SER A 528 -26.58 -21.68 19.47
N LYS A 529 -27.73 -21.05 19.74
CA LYS A 529 -28.53 -20.35 18.72
C LYS A 529 -28.16 -18.87 18.58
N ILE A 530 -27.46 -18.27 19.55
CA ILE A 530 -27.24 -16.82 19.61
C ILE A 530 -26.54 -16.28 18.36
N MET A 531 -25.57 -17.01 17.82
CA MET A 531 -24.85 -16.61 16.61
C MET A 531 -25.68 -16.84 15.34
N ARG A 532 -26.51 -17.89 15.29
CA ARG A 532 -27.30 -18.26 14.10
C ARG A 532 -28.61 -17.48 13.96
N GLN A 533 -28.96 -16.65 14.94
CA GLN A 533 -30.13 -15.78 14.86
C GLN A 533 -29.91 -14.70 13.79
N LYS A 534 -30.98 -14.43 13.00
CA LYS A 534 -30.94 -13.36 11.98
C LYS A 534 -30.71 -11.97 12.60
N GLY A 535 -31.18 -11.73 13.82
CA GLY A 535 -30.99 -10.48 14.56
C GLY A 535 -29.66 -10.42 15.31
N VAL A 536 -29.07 -9.22 15.39
CA VAL A 536 -27.81 -8.98 16.12
C VAL A 536 -28.00 -8.53 17.57
N LYS A 537 -29.24 -8.23 18.01
CA LYS A 537 -29.51 -7.68 19.35
C LYS A 537 -29.01 -8.57 20.50
N ASN A 538 -29.25 -9.87 20.44
CA ASN A 538 -28.81 -10.77 21.52
C ASN A 538 -27.28 -10.89 21.57
N PHE A 539 -26.65 -10.90 20.39
CA PHE A 539 -25.19 -10.85 20.28
C PHE A 539 -24.63 -9.52 20.84
N GLU A 540 -25.27 -8.40 20.51
CA GLU A 540 -24.91 -7.05 21.01
C GLU A 540 -24.99 -6.97 22.54
N ILE A 541 -26.12 -7.42 23.13
CA ILE A 541 -26.31 -7.46 24.59
C ILE A 541 -25.24 -8.33 25.26
N GLY A 542 -24.98 -9.52 24.70
CA GLY A 542 -23.94 -10.42 25.20
C GLY A 542 -22.55 -9.80 25.15
N CYS A 543 -22.20 -9.15 24.03
CA CYS A 543 -20.92 -8.47 23.87
C CYS A 543 -20.76 -7.31 24.86
N ARG A 544 -21.79 -6.48 25.05
CA ARG A 544 -21.74 -5.31 25.94
C ARG A 544 -21.48 -5.71 27.40
N GLY A 545 -22.12 -6.78 27.87
CA GLY A 545 -21.87 -7.28 29.23
C GLY A 545 -20.47 -7.88 29.43
N LEU A 546 -19.95 -8.61 28.42
CA LEU A 546 -18.65 -9.28 28.53
C LEU A 546 -17.46 -8.34 28.37
N ILE A 547 -17.57 -7.28 27.56
CA ILE A 547 -16.45 -6.38 27.29
C ILE A 547 -16.30 -5.28 28.36
N GLU A 548 -17.34 -4.99 29.13
CA GLU A 548 -17.36 -3.95 30.17
C GLU A 548 -16.15 -4.01 31.12
N PRO A 549 -15.78 -5.17 31.72
CA PRO A 549 -14.62 -5.25 32.63
C PRO A 549 -13.29 -4.85 31.97
N VAL A 550 -13.12 -5.15 30.68
CA VAL A 550 -11.92 -4.76 29.91
C VAL A 550 -11.89 -3.25 29.72
N ILE A 551 -13.03 -2.66 29.36
CA ILE A 551 -13.12 -1.21 29.15
C ILE A 551 -12.87 -0.46 30.45
N ASP A 552 -13.43 -0.94 31.57
CA ASP A 552 -13.22 -0.33 32.89
C ASP A 552 -11.75 -0.42 33.32
N TYR A 553 -11.11 -1.57 33.12
CA TYR A 553 -9.67 -1.72 33.35
C TYR A 553 -8.86 -0.73 32.52
N LEU A 554 -9.13 -0.62 31.21
CA LEU A 554 -8.42 0.28 30.31
C LEU A 554 -8.63 1.76 30.66
N LYS A 555 -9.81 2.16 31.14
CA LYS A 555 -10.09 3.53 31.60
C LYS A 555 -9.31 3.90 32.85
N ASN A 556 -9.06 2.93 33.73
CA ASN A 556 -8.32 3.14 34.98
C ASN A 556 -6.80 3.24 34.79
N LEU A 557 -6.27 2.79 33.65
CA LEU A 557 -4.87 3.02 33.29
C LEU A 557 -4.63 4.50 32.94
N ASP A 558 -3.40 4.97 33.10
CA ASP A 558 -3.01 6.26 32.53
C ASP A 558 -2.67 6.13 31.02
N ASP A 559 -2.45 7.27 30.35
CA ASP A 559 -2.11 7.27 28.92
C ASP A 559 -0.75 6.59 28.64
N ALA A 560 0.20 6.65 29.58
CA ALA A 560 1.52 6.06 29.40
C ALA A 560 1.46 4.54 29.47
N ASP A 561 0.68 3.98 30.38
CA ASP A 561 0.47 2.54 30.54
C ASP A 561 -0.35 1.95 29.39
N ARG A 562 -1.37 2.66 28.89
CA ARG A 562 -2.04 2.28 27.65
C ARG A 562 -1.09 2.29 26.45
N ASP A 563 -0.22 3.30 26.35
CA ASP A 563 0.79 3.35 25.29
C ASP A 563 1.82 2.23 25.43
N LYS A 564 2.16 1.81 26.65
CA LYS A 564 3.00 0.62 26.89
C LYS A 564 2.32 -0.65 26.39
N LEU A 565 1.01 -0.85 26.63
CA LEU A 565 0.28 -2.00 26.08
C LEU A 565 0.31 -1.99 24.54
N ARG A 566 0.11 -0.81 23.93
CA ARG A 566 0.14 -0.62 22.48
C ARG A 566 1.51 -0.92 21.87
N ARG A 567 2.58 -0.33 22.43
CA ARG A 567 3.96 -0.49 21.95
C ARG A 567 4.61 -1.78 22.40
N GLY A 568 4.10 -2.40 23.46
CA GLY A 568 4.55 -3.70 23.96
C GLY A 568 3.97 -4.88 23.19
N SER A 569 2.99 -4.65 22.31
CA SER A 569 2.28 -5.67 21.53
C SER A 569 2.63 -5.61 20.03
N THR A 570 3.92 -5.62 19.73
CA THR A 570 4.46 -5.44 18.38
C THR A 570 4.37 -6.68 17.49
N ASN A 571 4.26 -7.86 18.09
CA ASN A 571 4.14 -9.12 17.38
C ASN A 571 3.03 -10.00 17.97
N ILE A 572 2.79 -11.11 17.29
CA ILE A 572 1.63 -12.00 17.51
C ILE A 572 1.62 -12.56 18.93
N VAL A 573 2.79 -12.91 19.48
CA VAL A 573 2.92 -13.52 20.80
C VAL A 573 2.50 -12.48 21.86
N GLN A 574 3.08 -11.29 21.80
CA GLN A 574 2.74 -10.19 22.71
C GLN A 574 1.27 -9.73 22.61
N GLN A 575 0.70 -9.76 21.40
CA GLN A 575 -0.72 -9.47 21.17
C GLN A 575 -1.62 -10.51 21.83
N LYS A 576 -1.22 -11.79 21.83
CA LYS A 576 -1.95 -12.85 22.54
C LYS A 576 -1.89 -12.65 24.05
N GLU A 577 -0.74 -12.27 24.61
CA GLU A 577 -0.67 -11.99 26.05
C GLU A 577 -1.47 -10.81 26.48
N THR A 578 -1.41 -9.72 25.72
CA THR A 578 -2.24 -8.57 26.03
C THR A 578 -3.70 -8.96 25.95
N ALA A 579 -4.11 -9.77 24.96
CA ALA A 579 -5.46 -10.32 24.93
C ALA A 579 -5.78 -11.18 26.15
N LYS A 580 -4.88 -12.05 26.60
CA LYS A 580 -5.06 -12.88 27.81
C LYS A 580 -5.17 -12.04 29.08
N LEU A 581 -4.31 -11.04 29.26
CA LEU A 581 -4.37 -10.08 30.37
C LEU A 581 -5.75 -9.44 30.45
N LEU A 582 -6.28 -8.97 29.31
CA LEU A 582 -7.61 -8.38 29.25
C LEU A 582 -8.71 -9.44 29.45
N MET A 583 -8.56 -10.66 28.93
CA MET A 583 -9.48 -11.77 29.18
C MET A 583 -9.55 -12.17 30.66
N LYS A 584 -8.47 -12.02 31.43
CA LYS A 584 -8.48 -12.23 32.90
C LYS A 584 -9.44 -11.25 33.58
N GLU A 585 -9.52 -10.00 33.12
CA GLU A 585 -10.49 -9.03 33.66
C GLU A 585 -11.94 -9.45 33.40
N ILE A 586 -12.22 -10.05 32.23
CA ILE A 586 -13.53 -10.67 31.95
C ILE A 586 -13.76 -11.87 32.88
N ASN A 587 -12.75 -12.75 33.02
CA ASN A 587 -12.86 -13.97 33.83
C ASN A 587 -13.15 -13.67 35.32
N LYS A 588 -12.60 -12.58 35.88
CA LYS A 588 -12.90 -12.15 37.26
C LYS A 588 -14.40 -11.95 37.50
N LYS A 589 -15.14 -11.44 36.50
CA LYS A 589 -16.61 -11.25 36.56
C LYS A 589 -17.37 -12.48 36.05
N TYR A 590 -16.77 -13.24 35.13
CA TYR A 590 -17.36 -14.41 34.48
C TYR A 590 -16.39 -15.61 34.55
N PRO A 591 -16.35 -16.38 35.65
CA PRO A 591 -15.32 -17.40 35.90
C PRO A 591 -15.19 -18.51 34.86
N ASP A 592 -16.27 -18.77 34.11
CA ASP A 592 -16.31 -19.75 33.02
C ASP A 592 -15.64 -19.25 31.72
N PHE A 593 -15.44 -17.93 31.57
CA PHE A 593 -14.93 -17.31 30.34
C PHE A 593 -13.42 -17.60 30.17
N ALA A 594 -13.01 -18.22 29.05
CA ALA A 594 -11.62 -18.57 28.76
C ALA A 594 -10.92 -19.48 29.80
N ALA A 595 -11.68 -20.13 30.70
CA ALA A 595 -11.13 -20.81 31.87
C ALA A 595 -10.10 -21.91 31.55
N SER A 596 -10.31 -22.70 30.49
CA SER A 596 -9.36 -23.74 30.08
C SER A 596 -8.05 -23.18 29.55
N LYS A 597 -8.11 -22.07 28.80
CA LYS A 597 -6.93 -21.40 28.23
C LYS A 597 -6.09 -20.71 29.30
N LEU A 598 -6.75 -20.15 30.31
CA LEU A 598 -6.06 -19.50 31.43
C LEU A 598 -5.46 -20.52 32.41
N LYS A 599 -6.08 -21.71 32.57
CA LYS A 599 -5.61 -22.77 33.49
C LYS A 599 -4.46 -23.64 32.96
N MET A 600 -4.43 -23.98 31.67
CA MET A 600 -3.35 -24.81 31.11
C MET A 600 -1.97 -24.15 31.27
N GLU A 601 -1.93 -22.82 31.26
CA GLU A 601 -0.70 -22.04 31.26
C GLU A 601 -0.14 -21.79 32.66
N GLU A 602 -1.02 -21.64 33.67
CA GLU A 602 -0.60 -21.61 35.08
C GLU A 602 0.12 -22.90 35.48
N SER A 603 -0.31 -24.06 34.96
CA SER A 603 0.34 -25.36 35.23
C SER A 603 1.66 -25.59 34.49
N GLU A 604 1.80 -25.09 33.25
CA GLU A 604 3.05 -25.25 32.48
C GLU A 604 4.16 -24.31 32.99
N ILE A 605 3.81 -23.07 33.33
CA ILE A 605 4.77 -22.10 33.91
C ILE A 605 5.27 -22.55 35.29
N GLU A 606 4.38 -23.10 36.13
CA GLU A 606 4.76 -23.63 37.45
C GLU A 606 5.69 -24.85 37.33
N HIS A 607 5.47 -25.72 36.33
CA HIS A 607 6.33 -26.88 36.08
C HIS A 607 7.75 -26.49 35.63
N ASP A 608 7.86 -25.61 34.63
CA ASP A 608 9.16 -25.21 34.07
C ASP A 608 9.98 -24.36 35.05
N THR A 609 9.32 -23.55 35.88
CA THR A 609 9.98 -22.78 36.94
C THR A 609 10.64 -23.71 37.98
N ASN A 610 9.91 -24.73 38.43
CA ASN A 610 10.43 -25.71 39.38
C ASN A 610 11.62 -26.50 38.80
N LEU A 611 11.55 -26.91 37.53
CA LEU A 611 12.61 -27.67 36.86
C LEU A 611 13.94 -26.89 36.82
N ILE A 612 13.88 -25.58 36.58
CA ILE A 612 15.06 -24.71 36.50
C ILE A 612 15.67 -24.48 37.88
N GLU A 613 14.85 -24.19 38.89
CA GLU A 613 15.32 -23.95 40.25
C GLU A 613 16.04 -25.18 40.83
N GLU A 614 15.48 -26.37 40.64
CA GLU A 614 16.11 -27.63 41.04
C GLU A 614 17.46 -27.85 40.34
N THR A 615 17.52 -27.59 39.03
CA THR A 615 18.73 -27.80 38.23
C THR A 615 19.84 -26.83 38.63
N GLU A 616 19.49 -25.56 38.89
CA GLU A 616 20.43 -24.54 39.37
C GLU A 616 21.00 -24.90 40.74
N LEU A 617 20.15 -25.36 41.66
CA LEU A 617 20.56 -25.79 43.00
C LEU A 617 21.51 -27.01 42.93
N ALA A 618 21.17 -28.01 42.13
CA ALA A 618 22.00 -29.20 41.95
C ALA A 618 23.37 -28.89 41.34
N LEU A 619 23.42 -27.98 40.36
CA LEU A 619 24.68 -27.54 39.75
C LEU A 619 25.59 -26.84 40.79
N ARG A 620 25.03 -25.96 41.62
CA ARG A 620 25.78 -25.28 42.70
C ARG A 620 26.32 -26.28 43.72
N ASN A 621 25.50 -27.26 44.11
CA ASN A 621 25.90 -28.31 45.04
C ASN A 621 27.03 -29.18 44.48
N LEU A 622 26.98 -29.53 43.19
CA LEU A 622 28.06 -30.25 42.53
C LEU A 622 29.36 -29.45 42.55
N ILE A 623 29.32 -28.18 42.13
CA ILE A 623 30.51 -27.31 42.10
C ILE A 623 31.14 -27.22 43.49
N LYS A 624 30.32 -26.97 44.49
CA LYS A 624 30.74 -26.89 45.89
C LYS A 624 31.38 -28.21 46.36
N SER A 625 30.76 -29.34 46.06
CA SER A 625 31.28 -30.67 46.40
C SER A 625 32.66 -30.91 45.78
N LYS A 626 32.81 -30.65 44.47
CA LYS A 626 34.07 -30.84 43.74
C LYS A 626 35.19 -29.90 44.17
N LEU A 627 34.86 -28.65 44.50
CA LEU A 627 35.85 -27.72 45.03
C LEU A 627 36.30 -28.11 46.44
N LYS A 628 35.39 -28.58 47.30
CA LYS A 628 35.73 -29.10 48.63
C LYS A 628 36.57 -30.37 48.55
N GLU A 629 36.23 -31.29 47.65
CA GLU A 629 37.01 -32.51 47.39
C GLU A 629 38.46 -32.17 46.99
N ARG A 630 38.65 -31.14 46.17
CA ARG A 630 39.96 -30.76 45.63
C ARG A 630 40.81 -29.89 46.55
N TYR A 631 40.20 -28.93 47.23
CA TYR A 631 40.92 -27.86 47.97
C TYR A 631 40.62 -27.83 49.48
N GLY A 632 39.77 -28.74 49.99
CA GLY A 632 39.39 -28.81 51.39
C GLY A 632 38.79 -27.49 51.90
N ASP A 633 39.16 -27.08 53.12
CA ASP A 633 38.69 -25.84 53.74
C ASP A 633 39.14 -24.57 52.98
N GLY A 634 40.15 -24.70 52.11
CA GLY A 634 40.65 -23.65 51.24
C GLY A 634 39.82 -23.42 49.97
N TRP A 635 38.76 -24.19 49.72
CA TRP A 635 38.04 -24.22 48.44
C TRP A 635 37.54 -22.87 47.96
N TRP A 636 37.06 -22.01 48.86
CA TRP A 636 36.62 -20.67 48.49
C TRP A 636 37.81 -19.79 48.08
N ARG A 637 38.91 -19.85 48.83
CA ARG A 637 40.10 -19.02 48.57
C ARG A 637 40.85 -19.48 47.31
N GLN A 638 40.95 -20.77 47.08
CA GLN A 638 41.77 -21.35 46.00
C GLN A 638 40.96 -21.70 44.75
N GLY A 639 39.71 -22.12 44.91
CA GLY A 639 38.86 -22.62 43.82
C GLY A 639 37.95 -21.58 43.16
N VAL A 640 37.80 -20.38 43.74
CA VAL A 640 36.94 -19.32 43.16
C VAL A 640 37.81 -18.15 42.65
N PRO A 641 37.62 -17.67 41.41
CA PRO A 641 38.35 -16.51 40.87
C PRO A 641 38.16 -15.24 41.71
N GLY A 642 39.16 -14.35 41.72
CA GLY A 642 39.12 -13.07 42.44
C GLY A 642 37.91 -12.21 42.06
N GLY A 643 37.73 -11.93 40.76
CA GLY A 643 36.60 -11.11 40.28
C GLY A 643 35.22 -11.68 40.66
N VAL A 644 35.06 -13.01 40.61
CA VAL A 644 33.80 -13.67 41.02
C VAL A 644 33.54 -13.51 42.53
N LYS A 645 34.59 -13.57 43.36
CA LYS A 645 34.45 -13.30 44.80
C LYS A 645 34.00 -11.88 45.08
N ASP A 646 34.57 -10.91 44.36
CA ASP A 646 34.27 -9.49 44.54
C ASP A 646 32.81 -9.20 44.16
N ASP A 647 32.34 -9.75 43.04
CA ASP A 647 30.96 -9.61 42.58
C ASP A 647 29.95 -10.27 43.54
N ILE A 648 30.25 -11.47 44.03
CA ILE A 648 29.42 -12.15 45.04
C ILE A 648 29.39 -11.35 46.35
N ASN A 649 30.54 -10.87 46.82
CA ASN A 649 30.60 -10.07 48.04
C ASN A 649 29.80 -8.77 47.89
N LYS A 650 29.85 -8.12 46.73
CA LYS A 650 29.04 -6.93 46.45
C LYS A 650 27.54 -7.22 46.55
N ARG A 651 27.06 -8.32 45.95
CA ARG A 651 25.65 -8.76 46.05
C ARG A 651 25.24 -9.08 47.47
N ILE A 652 26.11 -9.72 48.25
CA ILE A 652 25.87 -9.99 49.68
C ILE A 652 25.77 -8.67 50.47
N GLN A 653 26.62 -7.67 50.18
CA GLN A 653 26.52 -6.37 50.83
C GLN A 653 25.23 -5.61 50.45
N GLU A 654 24.76 -5.76 49.21
CA GLU A 654 23.47 -5.22 48.77
C GLU A 654 22.30 -5.91 49.48
N GLU A 655 22.33 -7.24 49.61
CA GLU A 655 21.33 -8.01 50.36
C GLU A 655 21.31 -7.63 51.85
N ILE A 656 22.48 -7.48 52.49
CA ILE A 656 22.59 -7.08 53.91
C ILE A 656 22.00 -5.67 54.15
N LYS A 657 22.01 -4.78 53.15
CA LYS A 657 21.33 -3.48 53.27
C LYS A 657 19.80 -3.64 53.33
N THR A 658 19.26 -4.62 52.62
CA THR A 658 17.83 -4.92 52.55
C THR A 658 17.34 -5.77 53.73
N VAL A 659 18.16 -6.72 54.21
CA VAL A 659 17.85 -7.64 55.32
C VAL A 659 18.98 -7.67 56.38
N PRO A 660 19.14 -6.61 57.20
CA PRO A 660 20.29 -6.45 58.10
C PRO A 660 20.48 -7.57 59.13
N TRP A 661 19.40 -8.25 59.54
CA TRP A 661 19.45 -9.35 60.52
C TRP A 661 20.11 -10.63 60.00
N ARG A 662 20.34 -10.77 58.69
CA ARG A 662 21.04 -11.92 58.09
C ARG A 662 22.57 -11.75 58.03
N ARG A 663 23.12 -10.62 58.50
CA ARG A 663 24.55 -10.28 58.38
C ARG A 663 25.49 -11.36 58.91
N GLU A 664 25.21 -11.94 60.07
CA GLU A 664 26.07 -12.94 60.70
C GLU A 664 26.05 -14.29 59.96
N ALA A 665 24.87 -14.70 59.48
CA ALA A 665 24.68 -15.92 58.69
C ALA A 665 25.36 -15.83 57.31
N LEU A 666 25.23 -14.68 56.62
CA LEU A 666 25.80 -14.44 55.29
C LEU A 666 27.31 -14.18 55.31
N GLY A 667 27.84 -13.65 56.42
CA GLY A 667 29.27 -13.38 56.60
C GLY A 667 30.09 -14.63 56.91
N SER A 668 29.55 -15.51 57.75
CA SER A 668 30.29 -16.62 58.38
C SER A 668 30.19 -17.93 57.63
N ASN A 669 29.08 -18.17 56.91
CA ASN A 669 28.88 -19.42 56.20
C ASN A 669 29.37 -19.32 54.75
N MET A 670 30.56 -19.85 54.49
CA MET A 670 31.16 -19.85 53.15
C MET A 670 30.33 -20.63 52.12
N ASP A 671 29.51 -21.57 52.60
CA ASP A 671 28.65 -22.39 51.75
C ASP A 671 27.48 -21.61 51.16
N ILE A 672 26.97 -20.61 51.90
CA ILE A 672 25.83 -19.77 51.48
C ILE A 672 26.29 -18.73 50.43
N LYS A 673 27.58 -18.40 50.39
CA LYS A 673 28.10 -17.38 49.46
C LYS A 673 27.93 -17.76 47.99
N LEU A 674 27.97 -19.06 47.68
CA LEU A 674 27.77 -19.53 46.31
C LEU A 674 26.31 -19.34 45.85
N ASP A 675 25.34 -19.20 46.76
CA ASP A 675 23.94 -19.00 46.40
C ASP A 675 23.67 -17.62 45.77
N PHE A 676 24.60 -16.67 45.96
CA PHE A 676 24.58 -15.32 45.38
C PHE A 676 25.28 -15.25 44.01
N SER A 677 25.80 -16.37 43.53
CA SER A 677 26.38 -16.46 42.20
C SER A 677 25.31 -16.46 41.11
N ASP A 678 25.66 -16.06 39.88
CA ASP A 678 24.83 -16.32 38.70
C ASP A 678 25.46 -17.42 37.85
N ILE A 679 24.74 -17.87 36.81
CA ILE A 679 25.21 -18.94 35.92
C ILE A 679 26.54 -18.58 35.23
N GLY A 680 26.80 -17.29 34.98
CA GLY A 680 28.08 -16.83 34.44
C GLY A 680 29.23 -17.05 35.43
N HIS A 681 29.01 -16.71 36.71
CA HIS A 681 29.96 -16.99 37.78
C HIS A 681 30.25 -18.49 37.92
N LEU A 682 29.23 -19.36 37.80
CA LEU A 682 29.42 -20.82 37.86
C LEU A 682 30.35 -21.33 36.76
N TRP A 683 30.20 -20.81 35.53
CA TRP A 683 31.11 -21.14 34.43
C TRP A 683 32.54 -20.68 34.71
N GLU A 684 32.73 -19.44 35.18
CA GLU A 684 34.05 -18.92 35.52
C GLU A 684 34.74 -19.77 36.60
N ILE A 685 33.98 -20.30 37.57
CA ILE A 685 34.48 -21.22 38.59
C ILE A 685 34.86 -22.58 38.00
N ILE A 686 34.01 -23.20 37.18
CA ILE A 686 34.26 -24.52 36.58
C ILE A 686 35.55 -24.52 35.76
N LYS A 687 35.77 -23.47 34.96
CA LYS A 687 36.95 -23.37 34.09
C LYS A 687 38.20 -22.84 34.78
N TYR A 688 38.11 -22.38 36.03
CA TYR A 688 39.19 -21.65 36.70
C TYR A 688 40.40 -22.53 37.00
N GLY A 689 41.58 -22.14 36.51
CA GLY A 689 42.83 -22.80 36.83
C GLY A 689 42.78 -24.31 36.61
N LYS A 690 43.08 -25.08 37.67
CA LYS A 690 43.02 -26.56 37.64
C LYS A 690 41.68 -27.14 38.09
N ASN A 691 40.62 -26.34 38.21
CA ASN A 691 39.30 -26.83 38.60
C ASN A 691 38.74 -27.77 37.54
N TRP A 692 39.01 -27.50 36.27
CA TRP A 692 38.47 -28.29 35.16
C TRP A 692 38.72 -29.79 35.30
N ASP A 693 39.90 -30.19 35.79
CA ASP A 693 40.25 -31.59 35.98
C ASP A 693 39.25 -32.34 36.91
N ALA A 694 38.57 -31.63 37.81
CA ALA A 694 37.56 -32.20 38.71
C ALA A 694 36.16 -32.26 38.09
N PHE A 695 35.94 -31.58 36.96
CA PHE A 695 34.65 -31.43 36.29
C PHE A 695 34.60 -32.12 34.92
N GLU A 696 35.77 -32.43 34.34
CA GLU A 696 35.89 -33.05 33.02
C GLU A 696 35.18 -34.40 32.93
N SER A 697 35.26 -35.25 33.95
CA SER A 697 34.57 -36.54 33.97
C SER A 697 33.04 -36.41 34.01
N THR A 698 32.52 -35.28 34.51
CA THR A 698 31.07 -35.05 34.64
C THR A 698 30.48 -34.37 33.41
N PHE A 699 31.23 -33.44 32.81
CA PHE A 699 30.70 -32.61 31.72
C PHE A 699 31.36 -32.84 30.35
N GLY A 700 32.47 -33.58 30.28
CA GLY A 700 33.18 -33.91 29.06
C GLY A 700 33.98 -32.75 28.48
N ASN A 701 33.32 -31.82 27.76
CA ASN A 701 33.99 -30.82 26.93
C ASN A 701 33.64 -29.37 27.35
N LYS A 702 34.66 -28.51 27.49
CA LYS A 702 34.52 -27.10 27.89
C LYS A 702 33.57 -26.28 27.00
N GLU A 703 33.61 -26.46 25.69
CA GLU A 703 32.79 -25.70 24.74
C GLU A 703 31.32 -26.14 24.79
N ILE A 704 31.07 -27.42 25.01
CA ILE A 704 29.72 -27.98 25.20
C ILE A 704 29.12 -27.43 26.51
N VAL A 705 29.89 -27.43 27.60
CA VAL A 705 29.47 -26.85 28.88
C VAL A 705 29.11 -25.37 28.74
N LYS A 706 29.97 -24.59 28.09
CA LYS A 706 29.74 -23.16 27.91
C LYS A 706 28.45 -22.90 27.12
N THR A 707 28.24 -23.65 26.03
CA THR A 707 27.03 -23.55 25.20
C THR A 707 25.77 -23.84 26.01
N HIS A 708 25.75 -24.93 26.79
CA HIS A 708 24.57 -25.29 27.58
C HIS A 708 24.36 -24.39 28.79
N LEU A 709 25.40 -23.90 29.47
CA LEU A 709 25.25 -22.92 30.54
C LEU A 709 24.74 -21.57 30.01
N ASP A 710 25.18 -21.14 28.83
CA ASP A 710 24.66 -19.94 28.17
C ASP A 710 23.19 -20.12 27.74
N GLY A 711 22.83 -21.30 27.22
CA GLY A 711 21.45 -21.67 26.90
C GLY A 711 20.55 -21.67 28.13
N PHE A 712 20.98 -22.34 29.20
CA PHE A 712 20.28 -22.40 30.49
C PHE A 712 20.07 -21.00 31.09
N ARG A 713 21.11 -20.16 31.09
CA ARG A 713 21.01 -18.77 31.59
C ARG A 713 19.99 -17.95 30.82
N LYS A 714 19.96 -18.06 29.49
CA LYS A 714 18.99 -17.34 28.65
C LYS A 714 17.57 -17.79 28.94
N HIS A 715 17.36 -19.10 29.08
CA HIS A 715 16.05 -19.69 29.36
C HIS A 715 15.52 -19.29 30.75
N ARG A 716 16.36 -19.40 31.81
CA ARG A 716 16.05 -18.93 33.17
C ARG A 716 15.66 -17.45 33.20
N ASN A 717 16.43 -16.60 32.53
CA ASN A 717 16.17 -15.16 32.53
C ASN A 717 14.91 -14.79 31.74
N ALA A 718 14.55 -15.56 30.72
CA ALA A 718 13.30 -15.38 29.97
C ALA A 718 12.08 -15.65 30.88
N LEU A 719 12.14 -16.73 31.67
CA LEU A 719 11.10 -17.12 32.62
C LEU A 719 11.00 -16.13 33.82
N GLN A 720 12.12 -15.72 34.44
CA GLN A 720 12.10 -14.81 35.60
C GLN A 720 11.67 -13.36 35.29
N HIS A 721 11.78 -12.91 34.03
CA HIS A 721 11.43 -11.55 33.63
C HIS A 721 10.15 -11.46 32.79
N PHE A 722 9.37 -12.54 32.65
CA PHE A 722 8.21 -12.61 31.74
C PHE A 722 8.53 -11.98 30.38
N ARG A 723 9.69 -12.34 29.82
CA ARG A 723 10.07 -11.91 28.47
C ARG A 723 9.74 -13.05 27.52
N GLU A 724 8.56 -13.02 26.94
CA GLU A 724 8.07 -14.05 25.98
C GLU A 724 8.86 -14.16 24.67
N HIS A 725 10.03 -13.55 24.55
CA HIS A 725 10.89 -13.68 23.38
C HIS A 725 12.23 -14.26 23.79
N THR A 726 12.21 -15.54 24.04
CA THR A 726 13.22 -16.39 23.44
C THR A 726 12.64 -16.91 22.12
N ASP A 727 13.35 -16.63 21.03
CA ASP A 727 13.15 -17.27 19.71
C ASP A 727 12.78 -18.76 19.91
N GLU A 728 11.83 -19.35 19.17
CA GLU A 728 11.44 -20.78 19.35
C GLU A 728 12.68 -21.70 19.34
N VAL A 729 13.69 -21.31 18.55
CA VAL A 729 15.00 -21.93 18.51
C VAL A 729 15.77 -21.77 19.83
N ILE A 730 15.75 -20.58 20.44
CA ILE A 730 16.40 -20.31 21.74
C ILE A 730 15.65 -20.99 22.89
N GLU A 731 14.31 -21.08 22.84
CA GLU A 731 13.52 -21.80 23.84
C GLU A 731 13.81 -23.29 23.79
N LYS A 732 13.84 -23.88 22.59
CA LYS A 732 14.22 -25.28 22.40
C LYS A 732 15.68 -25.56 22.81
N ILE A 733 16.62 -24.70 22.40
CA ILE A 733 18.03 -24.79 22.84
C ILE A 733 18.13 -24.61 24.37
N GLY A 734 17.30 -23.75 24.94
CA GLY A 734 17.23 -23.48 26.37
C GLY A 734 16.78 -24.71 27.15
N TYR A 735 15.65 -25.30 26.75
CA TYR A 735 15.11 -26.51 27.34
C TYR A 735 16.04 -27.73 27.15
N ASP A 736 16.60 -27.89 25.95
CA ASP A 736 17.63 -28.92 25.67
C ASP A 736 18.85 -28.77 26.60
N SER A 737 19.20 -27.53 26.94
CA SER A 737 20.29 -27.25 27.89
C SER A 737 19.93 -27.58 29.33
N VAL A 738 18.67 -27.40 29.74
CA VAL A 738 18.19 -27.86 31.06
C VAL A 738 18.27 -29.37 31.14
N LEU A 739 17.76 -30.09 30.13
CA LEU A 739 17.81 -31.55 30.08
C LEU A 739 19.24 -32.09 30.07
N TRP A 740 20.12 -31.45 29.29
CA TRP A 740 21.54 -31.84 29.25
C TRP A 740 22.22 -31.67 30.61
N LEU A 741 22.00 -30.54 31.29
CA LEU A 741 22.54 -30.31 32.64
C LEU A 741 22.00 -31.33 33.64
N ARG A 742 20.69 -31.59 33.64
CA ARG A 742 20.07 -32.60 34.52
C ARG A 742 20.65 -33.99 34.29
N LYS A 743 20.89 -34.37 33.03
CA LYS A 743 21.56 -35.63 32.70
C LYS A 743 22.98 -35.70 33.24
N CYS A 744 23.77 -34.63 33.11
CA CYS A 744 25.12 -34.55 33.71
C CYS A 744 25.08 -34.62 35.25
N LEU A 745 24.01 -34.12 35.86
CA LEU A 745 23.78 -34.11 37.30
C LEU A 745 23.12 -35.41 37.81
N MET A 746 22.84 -36.38 36.94
CA MET A 746 22.13 -37.62 37.26
C MET A 746 20.74 -37.38 37.89
N MET A 747 20.04 -36.35 37.40
CA MET A 747 18.67 -36.01 37.76
C MET A 747 17.72 -36.49 36.67
N ASN A 748 16.55 -37.01 37.07
CA ASN A 748 15.49 -37.39 36.13
C ASN A 748 14.64 -36.19 35.71
#